data_AF-A0A935HJI7-F1
#
_entry.id   AF-A0A935HJI7-F1
#
_cell.length_a   1.000
_cell.length_b   1.000
_cell.length_c   1.000
_cell.angle_alpha   90.00
_cell.angle_beta   90.00
_cell.angle_gamma   90.00
#
_symmetry.space_group_name_H-M   'P 1'
#
loop_
_entity.id
_entity.type
_entity.pdbx_description
1 polymer ?
#
loop_
_entity_poly.entity_id
_entity_poly.type
_entity_poly.pdbx_seq_one_letter_code
_entity_poly.pdbx_strand_id
1 'polypeptide(L)'
;MPFILALFLIKPRSVAVKRLVRRLLKWGLILGLTGVLLGVAAIAVTYWMVEPRLPTAAEIRDVRLQVPLRVYSRDGKLIAMFGETKRMPVDITEVPIMVRNAFLAVEDARFYEHPGIDWRGIVRAIWLLATTSDRRVPGGSTITQQVARNFFLSNEYSLTRKVAEIFLALRLERELSKDEILSLYLNKIFFGYRSYGIAAAAEFYYGKKLTDLDLAEAAMLASIPKFPSSGNPLNNPDRALIRRNYVLERMSEIGAITPEQMRAAQSEPSHAFPHEPAIELDAPYLAEMVRLEVIERAGADALNNGYKAFTTIDSKLQEAANAAVRDRLLAFDQRKGFRGPEARVDMSTLTTVEARRAAVGAYRSVSGLMPGLVTASDAESAAVILADGQVILLDLAAVEWARPRSESGALGPKPKDVSRALASGDVVRVARDAEGVWRLSQLPRVQAALTAIDPEDGSIRAITGGFSFTLSKFNRATQSNRQPGSSFKPFIYAAAFERGFNPASIVNDAPLAFADPSAEGGVWKPQNDNEKFLGPMRLREAMVLSRNLVSVRLLDAVGINFAREYIQRFGFPPESLPPNLSLALGTSSLPPLALARGYSVFANGGYLVDTYSVEHIEDDSGNAIYTAAPKRACRECIARVAGDENDGAASADDLSAMLNGNSAPPETAPALTVPDIASPSGLLAPRVIDERNAFLITSVMRDVVKRGTGRGAMVLERNDLAGKTGTTNNFRDAWFSGFNPALVTTVWMGHDDFSSLGDREFAAQTALPIWVDFMRVALGDVPEMELVVPNGITTARIDAAGNLLAEASEGGIVEFFKTEDLMRLSVVDENSSGKQDAEQQGIDLF
;
A
#
# COMPACT_ATOMS: atom_id res chain seq x y z
N MET A 1 -42.84 2.53 -58.25
CA MET A 1 -44.28 2.48 -58.59
C MET A 1 -44.52 2.63 -60.12
N PRO A 2 -44.08 1.68 -60.97
CA PRO A 2 -44.68 1.52 -62.31
C PRO A 2 -45.22 0.10 -62.61
N PHE A 3 -45.08 -0.86 -61.70
CA PHE A 3 -45.53 -2.25 -61.94
C PHE A 3 -47.03 -2.51 -61.70
N ILE A 4 -47.73 -1.61 -60.99
CA ILE A 4 -49.16 -1.80 -60.66
C ILE A 4 -50.10 -1.34 -61.78
N LEU A 5 -49.63 -0.52 -62.73
CA LEU A 5 -50.45 -0.04 -63.85
C LEU A 5 -50.58 -1.03 -65.01
N ALA A 6 -49.72 -2.05 -65.10
CA ALA A 6 -49.74 -3.00 -66.24
C ALA A 6 -50.83 -4.09 -66.13
N LEU A 7 -51.46 -4.28 -64.96
CA LEU A 7 -52.46 -5.32 -64.74
C LEU A 7 -53.92 -4.89 -65.00
N PHE A 8 -54.18 -3.61 -65.28
CA PHE A 8 -55.54 -3.10 -65.49
C PHE A 8 -56.02 -3.08 -66.95
N LEU A 9 -55.18 -3.45 -67.94
CA LEU A 9 -55.54 -3.39 -69.36
C LEU A 9 -55.95 -4.73 -70.01
N ILE A 10 -55.96 -5.84 -69.25
CA ILE A 10 -56.51 -7.11 -69.76
C ILE A 10 -57.98 -7.20 -69.33
N LYS A 11 -58.91 -6.77 -70.21
CA LYS A 11 -60.34 -7.05 -70.04
C LYS A 11 -60.56 -8.56 -70.14
N PRO A 12 -60.91 -9.28 -69.06
CA PRO A 12 -61.11 -10.72 -69.13
C PRO A 12 -62.41 -11.01 -69.89
N ARG A 13 -62.32 -11.76 -71.00
CA ARG A 13 -63.44 -12.08 -71.89
C ARG A 13 -64.39 -13.18 -71.36
N SER A 14 -64.16 -13.76 -70.18
CA SER A 14 -65.10 -14.72 -69.57
C SER A 14 -65.33 -14.50 -68.07
N VAL A 15 -66.58 -14.72 -67.63
CA VAL A 15 -67.04 -14.56 -66.23
C VAL A 15 -66.27 -15.48 -65.26
N ALA A 16 -65.76 -16.62 -65.74
CA ALA A 16 -65.01 -17.59 -64.96
C ALA A 16 -63.63 -17.07 -64.50
N VAL A 17 -62.90 -16.37 -65.38
CA VAL A 17 -61.56 -15.83 -65.06
C VAL A 17 -61.66 -14.69 -64.04
N LYS A 18 -62.69 -13.84 -64.14
CA LYS A 18 -62.97 -12.81 -63.12
C LYS A 18 -63.25 -13.39 -61.74
N ARG A 19 -63.97 -14.52 -61.65
CA ARG A 19 -64.23 -15.21 -60.37
C ARG A 19 -62.97 -15.83 -59.77
N LEU A 20 -62.10 -16.42 -60.61
CA LEU A 20 -60.85 -17.04 -60.16
C LEU A 20 -59.87 -15.99 -59.61
N VAL A 21 -59.64 -14.89 -60.34
CA VAL A 21 -58.78 -13.79 -59.88
C VAL A 21 -59.32 -13.14 -58.59
N ARG A 22 -60.64 -12.96 -58.48
CA ARG A 22 -61.26 -12.40 -57.27
C ARG A 22 -61.16 -13.36 -56.07
N ARG A 23 -61.19 -14.68 -56.30
CA ARG A 23 -60.94 -15.70 -55.25
C ARG A 23 -59.48 -15.71 -54.83
N LEU A 24 -58.52 -15.65 -55.76
CA LEU A 24 -57.10 -15.60 -55.44
C LEU A 24 -56.72 -14.32 -54.69
N LEU A 25 -57.27 -13.16 -55.07
CA LEU A 25 -57.11 -11.91 -54.32
C LEU A 25 -57.74 -11.99 -52.93
N LYS A 26 -58.92 -12.61 -52.79
CA LYS A 26 -59.58 -12.81 -51.49
C LYS A 26 -58.77 -13.73 -50.58
N TRP A 27 -58.26 -14.85 -51.09
CA TRP A 27 -57.40 -15.76 -50.33
C TRP A 27 -56.03 -15.16 -50.02
N GLY A 28 -55.45 -14.38 -50.93
CA GLY A 28 -54.24 -13.60 -50.69
C GLY A 28 -54.43 -12.54 -49.60
N LEU A 29 -55.58 -11.85 -49.59
CA LEU A 29 -55.92 -10.89 -48.54
C LEU A 29 -56.14 -11.59 -47.20
N ILE A 30 -56.87 -12.72 -47.16
CA ILE A 30 -57.09 -13.50 -45.93
C ILE A 30 -55.77 -14.04 -45.38
N LEU A 31 -54.93 -14.66 -46.21
CA LEU A 31 -53.62 -15.16 -45.80
C LEU A 31 -52.71 -14.02 -45.33
N GLY A 32 -52.75 -12.86 -46.00
CA GLY A 32 -52.04 -11.66 -45.56
C GLY A 32 -52.52 -11.16 -44.20
N LEU A 33 -53.84 -11.06 -43.99
CA LEU A 33 -54.42 -10.59 -42.72
C LEU A 33 -54.14 -11.56 -41.57
N THR A 34 -54.29 -12.87 -41.82
CA THR A 34 -53.98 -13.93 -40.84
C THR A 34 -52.49 -13.93 -40.50
N GLY A 35 -51.61 -13.74 -41.48
CA GLY A 35 -50.18 -13.59 -41.25
C GLY A 35 -49.83 -12.38 -40.39
N VAL A 36 -50.49 -11.24 -40.60
CA VAL A 36 -50.34 -10.04 -39.76
C VAL A 36 -50.85 -10.30 -38.34
N LEU A 37 -52.01 -10.93 -38.18
CA LEU A 37 -52.58 -11.28 -36.86
C LEU A 37 -51.68 -12.23 -36.08
N LEU A 38 -51.16 -13.27 -36.73
CA LEU A 38 -50.20 -14.20 -36.13
C LEU A 38 -48.88 -13.49 -35.77
N GLY A 39 -48.41 -12.57 -36.61
CA GLY A 39 -47.25 -11.73 -36.32
C GLY A 39 -47.44 -10.84 -35.10
N VAL A 40 -48.60 -10.16 -35.00
CA VAL A 40 -48.95 -9.33 -33.83
C VAL A 40 -49.07 -10.18 -32.56
N ALA A 41 -49.73 -11.34 -32.63
CA ALA A 41 -49.83 -12.26 -31.50
C ALA A 41 -48.44 -12.77 -31.05
N ALA A 42 -47.55 -13.10 -32.00
CA ALA A 42 -46.18 -13.52 -31.68
C ALA A 42 -45.37 -12.41 -31.00
N ILE A 43 -45.48 -11.16 -31.47
CA ILE A 43 -44.84 -9.99 -30.83
C ILE A 43 -45.40 -9.78 -29.43
N ALA A 44 -46.72 -9.86 -29.23
CA ALA A 44 -47.36 -9.67 -27.94
C ALA A 44 -46.95 -10.75 -26.92
N VAL A 45 -46.91 -12.02 -27.33
CA VAL A 45 -46.43 -13.13 -26.49
C VAL A 45 -44.95 -12.94 -26.12
N THR A 46 -44.14 -12.51 -27.08
CA THR A 46 -42.71 -12.27 -26.83
C THR A 46 -42.49 -11.10 -25.88
N TYR A 47 -43.26 -10.02 -26.03
CA TYR A 47 -43.25 -8.89 -25.09
C TYR A 47 -43.63 -9.35 -23.68
N TRP A 48 -44.73 -10.09 -23.52
CA TRP A 48 -45.20 -10.59 -22.22
C TRP A 48 -44.18 -11.51 -21.52
N MET A 49 -43.44 -12.31 -22.31
CA MET A 49 -42.39 -13.19 -21.78
C MET A 49 -41.13 -12.42 -21.32
N VAL A 50 -40.89 -11.24 -21.90
CA VAL A 50 -39.67 -10.44 -21.67
C VAL A 50 -39.89 -9.29 -20.68
N GLU A 51 -41.09 -8.70 -20.65
CA GLU A 51 -41.47 -7.55 -19.81
C GLU A 51 -41.10 -7.70 -18.33
N PRO A 52 -41.35 -8.86 -17.66
CA PRO A 52 -40.97 -9.03 -16.25
C PRO A 52 -39.45 -8.98 -15.98
N ARG A 53 -38.64 -9.12 -17.03
CA ARG A 53 -37.16 -9.07 -16.96
C ARG A 53 -36.61 -7.70 -17.35
N LEU A 54 -37.46 -6.77 -17.77
CA LEU A 54 -37.03 -5.42 -18.13
C LEU A 54 -36.97 -4.54 -16.88
N PRO A 55 -35.92 -3.71 -16.74
CA PRO A 55 -35.78 -2.80 -15.61
C PRO A 55 -36.94 -1.79 -15.54
N THR A 56 -37.21 -1.34 -14.32
CA THR A 56 -38.19 -0.29 -14.01
C THR A 56 -37.69 1.09 -14.45
N ALA A 57 -38.59 2.07 -14.56
CA ALA A 57 -38.22 3.44 -14.93
C ALA A 57 -37.30 4.10 -13.88
N ALA A 58 -37.42 3.73 -12.60
CA ALA A 58 -36.53 4.21 -11.54
C ALA A 58 -35.10 3.69 -11.73
N GLU A 59 -34.93 2.40 -12.05
CA GLU A 59 -33.63 1.78 -12.33
C GLU A 59 -32.96 2.35 -13.59
N ILE A 60 -33.75 2.80 -14.57
CA ILE A 60 -33.24 3.46 -15.79
C ILE A 60 -32.67 4.85 -15.48
N ARG A 61 -33.20 5.55 -14.48
CA ARG A 61 -32.77 6.91 -14.11
C ARG A 61 -31.59 6.93 -13.13
N ASP A 62 -31.43 5.91 -12.28
CA ASP A 62 -30.33 5.80 -11.30
C ASP A 62 -29.12 5.01 -11.84
N VAL A 63 -28.72 5.30 -13.08
CA VAL A 63 -27.56 4.64 -13.70
C VAL A 63 -26.27 5.33 -13.23
N ARG A 64 -25.68 4.81 -12.15
CA ARG A 64 -24.41 5.33 -11.61
C ARG A 64 -23.21 4.88 -12.43
N LEU A 65 -22.30 5.82 -12.70
CA LEU A 65 -21.06 5.54 -13.42
C LEU A 65 -20.00 5.07 -12.42
N GLN A 66 -19.35 3.94 -12.75
CA GLN A 66 -18.30 3.38 -11.92
C GLN A 66 -17.00 4.17 -12.09
N VAL A 67 -16.50 4.79 -11.02
CA VAL A 67 -15.27 5.59 -10.97
C VAL A 67 -14.30 4.94 -9.96
N PRO A 68 -12.99 4.81 -10.26
CA PRO A 68 -12.06 4.14 -9.36
C PRO A 68 -11.84 4.93 -8.06
N LEU A 69 -11.57 4.21 -6.97
CA LEU A 69 -11.00 4.76 -5.73
C LEU A 69 -9.63 5.38 -6.02
N ARG A 70 -9.37 6.56 -5.47
CA ARG A 70 -8.07 7.23 -5.50
C ARG A 70 -7.49 7.34 -4.09
N VAL A 71 -6.23 6.98 -3.93
CA VAL A 71 -5.51 7.04 -2.66
C VAL A 71 -4.45 8.11 -2.72
N TYR A 72 -4.48 9.03 -1.76
CA TYR A 72 -3.59 10.19 -1.67
C TYR A 72 -2.74 10.15 -0.41
N SER A 73 -1.53 10.70 -0.50
CA SER A 73 -0.73 11.04 0.68
C SER A 73 -1.37 12.19 1.45
N ARG A 74 -0.88 12.46 2.66
CA ARG A 74 -1.31 13.59 3.48
C ARG A 74 -1.10 14.93 2.79
N ASP A 75 -0.02 15.05 2.01
CA ASP A 75 0.34 16.22 1.20
C ASP A 75 -0.30 16.20 -0.20
N GLY A 76 -1.27 15.31 -0.46
CA GLY A 76 -2.12 15.34 -1.65
C GLY A 76 -1.54 14.69 -2.91
N LYS A 77 -0.41 13.97 -2.82
CA LYS A 77 0.16 13.24 -3.95
C LYS A 77 -0.60 11.95 -4.21
N LEU A 78 -0.89 11.63 -5.47
CA LEU A 78 -1.55 10.38 -5.84
C LEU A 78 -0.62 9.18 -5.63
N ILE A 79 -1.05 8.24 -4.80
CA ILE A 79 -0.33 6.99 -4.47
C ILE A 79 -0.80 5.84 -5.37
N ALA A 80 -2.13 5.68 -5.49
CA ALA A 80 -2.71 4.55 -6.21
C ALA A 80 -4.15 4.84 -6.66
N MET A 81 -4.58 4.07 -7.66
CA MET A 81 -5.96 4.00 -8.09
C MET A 81 -6.43 2.55 -8.09
N PHE A 82 -7.60 2.29 -7.54
CA PHE A 82 -8.21 0.97 -7.49
C PHE A 82 -9.57 0.97 -8.18
N GLY A 83 -9.78 0.02 -9.08
CA GLY A 83 -11.02 -0.11 -9.85
C GLY A 83 -10.74 -0.70 -11.24
N GLU A 84 -11.65 -1.53 -11.74
CA GLU A 84 -11.49 -2.19 -13.06
C GLU A 84 -11.82 -1.27 -14.23
N THR A 85 -12.59 -0.21 -13.97
CA THR A 85 -13.11 0.70 -14.99
C THR A 85 -12.67 2.13 -14.72
N LYS A 86 -11.88 2.71 -15.63
CA LYS A 86 -11.58 4.15 -15.67
C LYS A 86 -12.75 4.84 -16.37
N ARG A 87 -13.57 5.59 -15.63
CA ARG A 87 -14.60 6.47 -16.19
C ARG A 87 -14.42 7.89 -15.69
N MET A 88 -14.70 8.83 -16.58
CA MET A 88 -14.86 10.24 -16.27
C MET A 88 -16.26 10.61 -16.78
N PRO A 89 -17.25 10.76 -15.89
CA PRO A 89 -18.56 11.25 -16.26
C PRO A 89 -18.45 12.58 -17.01
N VAL A 90 -19.15 12.70 -18.12
CA VAL A 90 -19.27 13.96 -18.87
C VAL A 90 -20.74 14.21 -19.22
N ASP A 91 -21.18 15.45 -19.07
CA ASP A 91 -22.52 15.83 -19.54
C ASP A 91 -22.52 15.96 -21.07
N ILE A 92 -23.63 15.62 -21.72
CA ILE A 92 -23.75 15.70 -23.17
C ILE A 92 -23.57 17.13 -23.70
N THR A 93 -23.87 18.14 -22.89
CA THR A 93 -23.66 19.56 -23.20
C THR A 93 -22.17 19.93 -23.28
N GLU A 94 -21.30 19.18 -22.60
CA GLU A 94 -19.85 19.38 -22.60
C GLU A 94 -19.16 18.63 -23.75
N VAL A 95 -19.87 17.72 -24.44
CA VAL A 95 -19.32 16.97 -25.59
C VAL A 95 -19.41 17.83 -26.85
N PRO A 96 -18.28 18.20 -27.49
CA PRO A 96 -18.30 19.03 -28.69
C PRO A 96 -19.09 18.41 -29.83
N ILE A 97 -19.75 19.24 -30.63
CA ILE A 97 -20.59 18.79 -31.75
C ILE A 97 -19.83 17.93 -32.76
N MET A 98 -18.55 18.26 -33.01
CA MET A 98 -17.67 17.49 -33.88
C MET A 98 -17.49 16.05 -33.36
N VAL A 99 -17.27 15.91 -32.05
CA VAL A 99 -17.10 14.62 -31.38
C VAL A 99 -18.42 13.83 -31.44
N ARG A 100 -19.56 14.47 -31.13
CA ARG A 100 -20.89 13.84 -31.28
C ARG A 100 -21.09 13.31 -32.70
N ASN A 101 -20.81 14.13 -33.71
CA ASN A 101 -20.99 13.78 -35.11
C ASN A 101 -20.09 12.62 -35.55
N ALA A 102 -18.87 12.49 -34.99
CA ALA A 102 -17.98 11.37 -35.31
C ALA A 102 -18.59 10.02 -34.91
N PHE A 103 -19.19 9.93 -33.72
CA PHE A 103 -19.86 8.70 -33.26
C PHE A 103 -21.17 8.46 -34.03
N LEU A 104 -21.97 9.50 -34.25
CA LEU A 104 -23.22 9.39 -35.00
C LEU A 104 -22.97 8.91 -36.44
N ALA A 105 -21.93 9.43 -37.11
CA ALA A 105 -21.62 9.06 -38.50
C ALA A 105 -21.34 7.56 -38.69
N VAL A 106 -20.74 6.91 -37.70
CA VAL A 106 -20.30 5.52 -37.79
C VAL A 106 -21.24 4.52 -37.11
N GLU A 107 -21.92 4.93 -36.03
CA GLU A 107 -22.81 4.06 -35.25
C GLU A 107 -24.27 4.21 -35.68
N ASP A 108 -24.78 5.45 -35.80
CA ASP A 108 -26.20 5.71 -36.03
C ASP A 108 -26.46 7.11 -36.60
N ALA A 109 -26.34 7.25 -37.92
CA ALA A 109 -26.42 8.54 -38.60
C ALA A 109 -27.81 9.20 -38.52
N ARG A 110 -28.85 8.45 -38.16
CA ARG A 110 -30.24 8.94 -38.04
C ARG A 110 -30.77 8.79 -36.62
N PHE A 111 -29.88 8.75 -35.64
CA PHE A 111 -30.19 8.57 -34.23
C PHE A 111 -31.32 9.49 -33.74
N TYR A 112 -31.30 10.78 -34.11
CA TYR A 112 -32.33 11.75 -33.70
C TYR A 112 -33.65 11.63 -34.47
N GLU A 113 -33.70 10.87 -35.57
CA GLU A 113 -34.88 10.77 -36.43
C GLU A 113 -35.80 9.59 -36.07
N HIS A 114 -35.27 8.55 -35.43
CA HIS A 114 -36.02 7.32 -35.16
C HIS A 114 -36.31 7.11 -33.66
N PRO A 115 -37.40 6.41 -33.28
CA PRO A 115 -37.73 6.13 -31.89
C PRO A 115 -36.98 4.88 -31.40
N GLY A 116 -35.66 4.95 -31.26
CA GLY A 116 -34.82 3.84 -30.77
C GLY A 116 -34.55 2.68 -31.74
N ILE A 117 -35.32 2.52 -32.82
CA ILE A 117 -35.09 1.49 -33.84
C ILE A 117 -35.14 2.10 -35.24
N ASP A 118 -34.10 1.86 -36.04
CA ASP A 118 -34.06 2.29 -37.43
C ASP A 118 -34.66 1.25 -38.39
N TRP A 119 -35.97 1.32 -38.60
CA TRP A 119 -36.68 0.41 -39.52
C TRP A 119 -36.21 0.53 -40.98
N ARG A 120 -35.81 1.72 -41.43
CA ARG A 120 -35.29 1.91 -42.79
C ARG A 120 -33.91 1.27 -42.92
N GLY A 121 -33.09 1.34 -41.87
CA GLY A 121 -31.79 0.67 -41.80
C GLY A 121 -31.91 -0.85 -41.80
N ILE A 122 -32.84 -1.40 -41.01
CA ILE A 122 -33.12 -2.84 -40.94
C ILE A 122 -33.61 -3.37 -42.29
N VAL A 123 -34.59 -2.73 -42.92
CA VAL A 123 -35.12 -3.15 -44.23
C VAL A 123 -34.05 -3.08 -45.31
N ARG A 124 -33.21 -2.02 -45.30
CA ARG A 124 -32.08 -1.87 -46.21
C ARG A 124 -31.03 -2.97 -46.01
N ALA A 125 -30.70 -3.29 -44.76
CA ALA A 125 -29.76 -4.35 -44.42
C ALA A 125 -30.27 -5.73 -44.85
N ILE A 126 -31.55 -6.03 -44.63
CA ILE A 126 -32.19 -7.28 -45.11
C ILE A 126 -32.17 -7.36 -46.64
N TRP A 127 -32.50 -6.26 -47.32
CA TRP A 127 -32.47 -6.20 -48.78
C TRP A 127 -31.04 -6.43 -49.31
N LEU A 128 -30.05 -5.73 -48.75
CA LEU A 128 -28.62 -5.91 -49.10
C LEU A 128 -28.12 -7.34 -48.83
N LEU A 129 -28.55 -7.96 -47.72
CA LEU A 129 -28.21 -9.35 -47.39
C LEU A 129 -28.83 -10.34 -48.41
N ALA A 130 -30.02 -10.03 -48.91
CA ALA A 130 -30.72 -10.86 -49.89
C ALA A 130 -30.19 -10.67 -51.33
N THR A 131 -29.63 -9.49 -51.66
CA THR A 131 -29.25 -9.13 -53.03
C THR A 131 -27.74 -9.15 -53.31
N THR A 132 -26.90 -9.22 -52.28
CA THR A 132 -25.45 -9.05 -52.41
C THR A 132 -24.70 -10.18 -51.70
N SER A 133 -23.71 -10.80 -52.36
CA SER A 133 -22.85 -11.86 -51.80
C SER A 133 -21.67 -11.33 -50.99
N ASP A 134 -21.60 -10.01 -50.80
CA ASP A 134 -20.47 -9.34 -50.15
C ASP A 134 -20.56 -9.48 -48.63
N ARG A 135 -19.44 -9.85 -47.97
CA ARG A 135 -19.37 -10.12 -46.51
C ARG A 135 -19.53 -8.86 -45.64
N ARG A 136 -19.86 -7.71 -46.24
CA ARG A 136 -19.92 -6.40 -45.61
C ARG A 136 -21.36 -6.08 -45.19
N VAL A 137 -21.82 -6.70 -44.12
CA VAL A 137 -23.14 -6.38 -43.52
C VAL A 137 -22.99 -5.16 -42.60
N PRO A 138 -23.73 -4.06 -42.82
CA PRO A 138 -23.77 -2.93 -41.87
C PRO A 138 -24.30 -3.41 -40.51
N GLY A 139 -23.71 -2.93 -39.41
CA GLY A 139 -24.23 -3.21 -38.07
C GLY A 139 -25.63 -2.60 -37.94
N GLY A 140 -26.65 -3.42 -37.73
CA GLY A 140 -28.05 -2.99 -37.71
C GLY A 140 -28.57 -2.55 -36.34
N SER A 141 -27.70 -2.28 -35.36
CA SER A 141 -28.10 -1.91 -34.00
C SER A 141 -27.93 -0.41 -33.76
N THR A 142 -28.99 0.28 -33.35
CA THR A 142 -29.00 1.73 -33.03
C THR A 142 -28.22 2.02 -31.74
N ILE A 143 -27.87 3.28 -31.50
CA ILE A 143 -27.20 3.68 -30.24
C ILE A 143 -28.07 3.32 -29.02
N THR A 144 -29.37 3.58 -29.08
CA THR A 144 -30.33 3.23 -28.01
C THR A 144 -30.35 1.73 -27.71
N GLN A 145 -30.29 0.91 -28.77
CA GLN A 145 -30.17 -0.55 -28.63
C GLN A 145 -28.84 -0.97 -27.98
N GLN A 146 -27.75 -0.28 -28.30
CA GLN A 146 -26.46 -0.54 -27.66
C GLN A 146 -26.45 -0.12 -26.18
N VAL A 147 -27.10 0.99 -25.81
CA VAL A 147 -27.27 1.40 -24.40
C VAL A 147 -28.08 0.36 -23.63
N ALA A 148 -29.22 -0.05 -24.18
CA ALA A 148 -30.05 -1.12 -23.61
C ALA A 148 -29.23 -2.39 -23.34
N ARG A 149 -28.43 -2.81 -24.33
CA ARG A 149 -27.54 -3.96 -24.21
C ARG A 149 -26.47 -3.78 -23.12
N ASN A 150 -25.78 -2.64 -23.11
CA ASN A 150 -24.59 -2.44 -22.29
C ASN A 150 -24.89 -2.17 -20.80
N PHE A 151 -26.13 -1.78 -20.45
CA PHE A 151 -26.52 -1.49 -19.07
C PHE A 151 -27.42 -2.56 -18.43
N PHE A 152 -28.27 -3.24 -19.21
CA PHE A 152 -29.37 -4.02 -18.62
C PHE A 152 -29.47 -5.47 -19.11
N LEU A 153 -28.69 -5.87 -20.12
CA LEU A 153 -28.75 -7.21 -20.71
C LEU A 153 -27.39 -7.92 -20.63
N SER A 154 -27.42 -9.25 -20.63
CA SER A 154 -26.20 -10.06 -20.68
C SER A 154 -25.56 -10.06 -22.07
N ASN A 155 -24.25 -10.32 -22.13
CA ASN A 155 -23.47 -10.32 -23.38
C ASN A 155 -23.71 -11.55 -24.28
N GLU A 156 -24.49 -12.55 -23.84
CA GLU A 156 -24.70 -13.81 -24.57
C GLU A 156 -25.55 -13.64 -25.83
N TYR A 157 -25.10 -14.23 -26.95
CA TYR A 157 -25.77 -14.06 -28.24
C TYR A 157 -27.03 -14.94 -28.35
N SER A 158 -28.21 -14.38 -28.08
CA SER A 158 -29.49 -15.06 -28.27
C SER A 158 -30.51 -14.20 -29.03
N LEU A 159 -31.42 -14.87 -29.76
CA LEU A 159 -32.50 -14.21 -30.49
C LEU A 159 -33.48 -13.51 -29.52
N THR A 160 -33.74 -14.15 -28.38
CA THR A 160 -34.58 -13.60 -27.30
C THR A 160 -33.97 -12.34 -26.68
N ARG A 161 -32.63 -12.30 -26.48
CA ARG A 161 -31.93 -11.08 -26.06
C ARG A 161 -32.11 -9.96 -27.09
N LYS A 162 -31.97 -10.25 -28.38
CA LYS A 162 -32.10 -9.20 -29.42
C LYS A 162 -33.51 -8.60 -29.46
N VAL A 163 -34.54 -9.40 -29.18
CA VAL A 163 -35.91 -8.89 -29.02
C VAL A 163 -36.05 -8.07 -27.73
N ALA A 164 -35.44 -8.50 -26.61
CA ALA A 164 -35.41 -7.72 -25.38
C ALA A 164 -34.72 -6.35 -25.56
N GLU A 165 -33.62 -6.31 -26.32
CA GLU A 165 -32.88 -5.09 -26.67
C GLU A 165 -33.77 -4.09 -27.44
N ILE A 166 -34.60 -4.57 -28.38
CA ILE A 166 -35.57 -3.78 -29.14
C ILE A 166 -36.61 -3.16 -28.20
N PHE A 167 -37.23 -3.96 -27.32
CA PHE A 167 -38.26 -3.46 -26.42
C PHE A 167 -37.70 -2.51 -25.36
N LEU A 168 -36.51 -2.81 -24.84
CA LEU A 168 -35.84 -1.93 -23.90
C LEU A 168 -35.41 -0.62 -24.54
N ALA A 169 -34.93 -0.64 -25.79
CA ALA A 169 -34.63 0.58 -26.54
C ALA A 169 -35.87 1.47 -26.71
N LEU A 170 -37.02 0.89 -27.06
CA LEU A 170 -38.29 1.63 -27.16
C LEU A 170 -38.74 2.20 -25.81
N ARG A 171 -38.44 1.51 -24.70
CA ARG A 171 -38.73 1.99 -23.35
C ARG A 171 -37.80 3.12 -22.93
N LEU A 172 -36.50 3.00 -23.18
CA LEU A 172 -35.51 4.04 -22.92
C LEU A 172 -35.90 5.35 -23.60
N GLU A 173 -36.35 5.31 -24.85
CA GLU A 173 -36.79 6.49 -25.63
C GLU A 173 -38.06 7.15 -25.10
N ARG A 174 -38.82 6.47 -24.23
CA ARG A 174 -39.99 7.05 -23.56
C ARG A 174 -39.61 7.68 -22.23
N GLU A 175 -38.59 7.16 -21.57
CA GLU A 175 -38.19 7.56 -20.22
C GLU A 175 -37.05 8.59 -20.21
N LEU A 176 -36.20 8.59 -21.25
CA LEU A 176 -35.02 9.42 -21.42
C LEU A 176 -35.07 10.14 -22.77
N SER A 177 -34.54 11.36 -22.80
CA SER A 177 -34.32 12.13 -24.02
C SER A 177 -33.17 11.55 -24.87
N LYS A 178 -33.12 11.95 -26.14
CA LYS A 178 -32.03 11.56 -27.06
C LYS A 178 -30.65 11.94 -26.56
N ASP A 179 -30.54 13.12 -25.98
CA ASP A 179 -29.27 13.63 -25.44
C ASP A 179 -28.85 12.83 -24.19
N GLU A 180 -29.79 12.45 -23.31
CA GLU A 180 -29.51 11.56 -22.18
C GLU A 180 -29.07 10.15 -22.63
N ILE A 181 -29.73 9.58 -23.65
CA ILE A 181 -29.36 8.27 -24.21
C ILE A 181 -27.95 8.34 -24.83
N LEU A 182 -27.65 9.39 -25.58
CA LEU A 182 -26.33 9.59 -26.15
C LEU A 182 -25.28 9.82 -25.06
N SER A 183 -25.62 10.55 -23.99
CA SER A 183 -24.76 10.73 -22.81
C SER A 183 -24.41 9.39 -22.16
N LEU A 184 -25.41 8.54 -21.88
CA LEU A 184 -25.21 7.22 -21.30
C LEU A 184 -24.34 6.33 -22.20
N TYR A 185 -24.56 6.37 -23.51
CA TYR A 185 -23.73 5.66 -24.48
C TYR A 185 -22.27 6.12 -24.41
N LEU A 186 -22.04 7.43 -24.54
CA LEU A 186 -20.73 8.02 -24.57
C LEU A 186 -19.98 7.88 -23.24
N ASN A 187 -20.66 7.76 -22.10
CA ASN A 187 -20.05 7.55 -20.79
C ASN A 187 -19.78 6.07 -20.45
N LYS A 188 -20.44 5.13 -21.14
CA LYS A 188 -20.35 3.69 -20.84
C LYS A 188 -19.50 2.91 -21.81
N ILE A 189 -19.41 3.34 -23.06
CA ILE A 189 -18.81 2.49 -24.09
C ILE A 189 -17.33 2.22 -23.84
N PHE A 190 -16.88 1.01 -24.13
CA PHE A 190 -15.52 0.56 -23.84
C PHE A 190 -14.56 0.91 -24.99
N PHE A 191 -13.46 1.57 -24.66
CA PHE A 191 -12.43 2.01 -25.61
C PHE A 191 -11.12 1.19 -25.49
N GLY A 192 -11.07 0.10 -24.72
CA GLY A 192 -9.81 -0.60 -24.45
C GLY A 192 -9.04 0.01 -23.26
N TYR A 193 -8.00 -0.69 -22.79
CA TYR A 193 -7.12 -0.23 -21.69
C TYR A 193 -7.87 0.31 -20.45
N ARG A 194 -8.92 -0.40 -20.03
CA ARG A 194 -9.80 -0.03 -18.90
C ARG A 194 -10.54 1.31 -19.07
N SER A 195 -10.43 1.98 -20.22
CA SER A 195 -11.09 3.25 -20.50
C SER A 195 -12.54 2.99 -20.93
N TYR A 196 -13.47 3.39 -20.07
CA TYR A 196 -14.90 3.37 -20.33
C TYR A 196 -15.40 4.81 -20.39
N GLY A 197 -16.09 5.11 -21.47
CA GLY A 197 -16.56 6.45 -21.76
C GLY A 197 -15.53 7.33 -22.47
N ILE A 198 -16.05 8.30 -23.21
CA ILE A 198 -15.29 9.08 -24.18
C ILE A 198 -14.32 10.06 -23.53
N ALA A 199 -14.69 10.67 -22.39
CA ALA A 199 -13.80 11.57 -21.66
C ALA A 199 -12.60 10.80 -21.08
N ALA A 200 -12.83 9.62 -20.49
CA ALA A 200 -11.75 8.76 -20.02
C ALA A 200 -10.84 8.29 -21.16
N ALA A 201 -11.40 8.03 -22.34
CA ALA A 201 -10.62 7.66 -23.53
C ALA A 201 -9.82 8.84 -24.10
N ALA A 202 -10.40 10.03 -24.18
CA ALA A 202 -9.72 11.24 -24.63
C ALA A 202 -8.54 11.59 -23.70
N GLU A 203 -8.77 11.54 -22.39
CA GLU A 203 -7.71 11.69 -21.41
C GLU A 203 -6.67 10.59 -21.56
N PHE A 204 -7.06 9.31 -21.67
CA PHE A 204 -6.11 8.20 -21.76
C PHE A 204 -5.26 8.19 -23.05
N TYR A 205 -5.84 8.44 -24.22
CA TYR A 205 -5.09 8.35 -25.49
C TYR A 205 -4.35 9.64 -25.84
N TYR A 206 -4.83 10.80 -25.37
CA TYR A 206 -4.34 12.10 -25.82
C TYR A 206 -4.03 13.09 -24.70
N GLY A 207 -4.36 12.77 -23.45
CA GLY A 207 -4.15 13.69 -22.32
C GLY A 207 -4.99 14.96 -22.41
N LYS A 208 -6.07 14.93 -23.19
CA LYS A 208 -6.87 16.10 -23.57
C LYS A 208 -8.28 16.03 -23.01
N LYS A 209 -8.87 17.21 -22.75
CA LYS A 209 -10.32 17.34 -22.58
C LYS A 209 -11.01 17.17 -23.93
N LEU A 210 -12.29 16.83 -23.92
CA LEU A 210 -13.05 16.65 -25.16
C LEU A 210 -13.04 17.89 -26.07
N THR A 211 -13.03 19.09 -25.47
CA THR A 211 -12.99 20.38 -26.18
C THR A 211 -11.70 20.63 -26.94
N ASP A 212 -10.62 19.94 -26.54
CA ASP A 212 -9.27 20.16 -27.08
C ASP A 212 -8.89 19.11 -28.14
N LEU A 213 -9.79 18.15 -28.39
CA LEU A 213 -9.63 17.14 -29.43
C LEU A 213 -9.73 17.77 -30.82
N ASP A 214 -8.83 17.38 -31.70
CA ASP A 214 -8.97 17.68 -33.13
C ASP A 214 -9.91 16.69 -33.86
N LEU A 215 -10.13 16.94 -35.14
CA LEU A 215 -11.02 16.11 -35.96
C LEU A 215 -10.49 14.67 -36.14
N ALA A 216 -9.18 14.50 -36.30
CA ALA A 216 -8.57 13.20 -36.50
C ALA A 216 -8.61 12.35 -35.22
N GLU A 217 -8.40 12.97 -34.06
CA GLU A 217 -8.50 12.37 -32.72
C GLU A 217 -9.95 11.99 -32.41
N ALA A 218 -10.92 12.87 -32.67
CA ALA A 218 -12.34 12.58 -32.49
C ALA A 218 -12.79 11.39 -33.38
N ALA A 219 -12.37 11.38 -34.64
CA ALA A 219 -12.64 10.27 -35.56
C ALA A 219 -11.93 8.97 -35.13
N MET A 220 -10.72 9.08 -34.54
CA MET A 220 -10.00 7.92 -34.02
C MET A 220 -10.73 7.33 -32.82
N LEU A 221 -11.17 8.14 -31.85
CA LEU A 221 -11.94 7.67 -30.71
C LEU A 221 -13.24 6.97 -31.17
N ALA A 222 -13.99 7.58 -32.09
CA ALA A 222 -15.19 6.97 -32.67
C ALA A 222 -14.92 5.67 -33.44
N SER A 223 -13.67 5.42 -33.86
CA SER A 223 -13.27 4.21 -34.58
C SER A 223 -13.14 2.96 -33.68
N ILE A 224 -12.80 3.18 -32.41
CA ILE A 224 -12.39 2.15 -31.44
C ILE A 224 -13.53 1.23 -30.97
N PRO A 225 -14.74 1.70 -30.63
CA PRO A 225 -15.77 0.89 -29.98
C PRO A 225 -16.15 -0.41 -30.69
N LYS A 226 -16.09 -0.42 -32.03
CA LYS A 226 -16.37 -1.61 -32.83
C LYS A 226 -15.31 -2.70 -32.64
N PHE A 227 -14.06 -2.32 -32.41
CA PHE A 227 -12.90 -3.21 -32.29
C PHE A 227 -11.92 -2.72 -31.21
N PRO A 228 -12.33 -2.67 -29.92
CA PRO A 228 -11.58 -1.96 -28.88
C PRO A 228 -10.21 -2.58 -28.56
N SER A 229 -9.98 -3.84 -28.95
CA SER A 229 -8.67 -4.50 -28.85
C SER A 229 -7.93 -4.53 -30.20
N SER A 230 -8.58 -5.04 -31.26
CA SER A 230 -7.90 -5.34 -32.53
C SER A 230 -7.79 -4.16 -33.50
N GLY A 231 -8.61 -3.11 -33.34
CA GLY A 231 -8.53 -1.83 -34.06
C GLY A 231 -8.06 -0.68 -33.19
N ASN A 232 -7.41 -0.99 -32.06
CA ASN A 232 -6.93 -0.01 -31.10
C ASN A 232 -5.63 0.64 -31.59
N PRO A 233 -5.47 1.98 -31.50
CA PRO A 233 -4.27 2.66 -32.00
C PRO A 233 -2.97 2.25 -31.28
N LEU A 234 -3.02 1.75 -30.05
CA LEU A 234 -1.85 1.28 -29.31
C LEU A 234 -1.44 -0.16 -29.65
N ASN A 235 -2.41 -1.02 -30.00
CA ASN A 235 -2.15 -2.42 -30.34
C ASN A 235 -1.86 -2.60 -31.83
N ASN A 236 -2.58 -1.87 -32.70
CA ASN A 236 -2.50 -2.00 -34.15
C ASN A 236 -2.78 -0.63 -34.81
N PRO A 237 -1.76 0.25 -34.89
CA PRO A 237 -1.92 1.60 -35.41
C PRO A 237 -2.38 1.63 -36.86
N ASP A 238 -1.88 0.72 -37.71
CA ASP A 238 -2.27 0.66 -39.13
C ASP A 238 -3.76 0.39 -39.30
N ARG A 239 -4.29 -0.60 -38.57
CA ARG A 239 -5.71 -0.93 -38.62
C ARG A 239 -6.58 0.17 -38.01
N ALA A 240 -6.08 0.84 -36.97
CA ALA A 240 -6.76 1.98 -36.37
C ALA A 240 -6.87 3.15 -37.37
N LEU A 241 -5.80 3.46 -38.11
CA LEU A 241 -5.80 4.51 -39.14
C LEU A 241 -6.79 4.22 -40.27
N ILE A 242 -6.85 2.98 -40.76
CA ILE A 242 -7.86 2.57 -41.76
C ILE A 242 -9.28 2.83 -41.23
N ARG A 243 -9.53 2.49 -39.96
CA ARG A 243 -10.85 2.66 -39.35
C ARG A 243 -11.17 4.13 -39.07
N ARG A 244 -10.21 4.94 -38.61
CA ARG A 244 -10.34 6.40 -38.47
C ARG A 244 -10.72 7.05 -39.80
N ASN A 245 -10.02 6.70 -40.88
CA ASN A 245 -10.27 7.27 -42.20
C ASN A 245 -11.67 6.93 -42.71
N TYR A 246 -12.15 5.71 -42.43
CA TYR A 246 -13.55 5.34 -42.68
C TYR A 246 -14.54 6.20 -41.89
N VAL A 247 -14.26 6.53 -40.62
CA VAL A 247 -15.13 7.44 -39.84
C VAL A 247 -15.18 8.83 -40.49
N LEU A 248 -14.03 9.37 -40.91
CA LEU A 248 -13.96 10.66 -41.61
C LEU A 248 -14.77 10.69 -42.91
N GLU A 249 -14.71 9.62 -43.71
CA GLU A 249 -15.53 9.47 -44.92
C GLU A 249 -17.03 9.50 -44.57
N ARG A 250 -17.44 8.75 -43.53
CA ARG A 250 -18.84 8.75 -43.06
C ARG A 250 -19.29 10.12 -42.58
N MET A 251 -18.43 10.86 -41.88
CA MET A 251 -18.73 12.23 -41.42
C MET A 251 -18.94 13.19 -42.60
N SER A 252 -18.13 13.06 -43.66
CA SER A 252 -18.29 13.84 -44.90
C SER A 252 -19.60 13.51 -45.62
N GLU A 253 -19.96 12.23 -45.73
CA GLU A 253 -21.20 11.77 -46.38
C GLU A 253 -22.49 12.30 -45.71
N ILE A 254 -22.49 12.46 -44.38
CA ILE A 254 -23.63 13.02 -43.65
C ILE A 254 -23.59 14.56 -43.58
N GLY A 255 -22.58 15.19 -44.19
CA GLY A 255 -22.41 16.65 -44.21
C GLY A 255 -21.87 17.25 -42.90
N ALA A 256 -21.29 16.44 -42.01
CA ALA A 256 -20.73 16.93 -40.74
C ALA A 256 -19.37 17.61 -40.90
N ILE A 257 -18.63 17.31 -41.98
CA ILE A 257 -17.35 17.93 -42.35
C ILE A 257 -17.28 18.12 -43.88
N THR A 258 -16.44 19.04 -44.34
CA THR A 258 -16.20 19.23 -45.77
C THR A 258 -15.20 18.20 -46.34
N PRO A 259 -15.21 17.94 -47.66
CA PRO A 259 -14.20 17.09 -48.30
C PRO A 259 -12.75 17.57 -48.11
N GLU A 260 -12.53 18.86 -47.89
CA GLU A 260 -11.21 19.45 -47.59
C GLU A 260 -10.78 19.09 -46.17
N GLN A 261 -11.67 19.24 -45.19
CA GLN A 261 -11.40 18.87 -43.79
C GLN A 261 -11.15 17.37 -43.65
N MET A 262 -11.91 16.55 -44.38
CA MET A 262 -11.70 15.10 -44.43
C MET A 262 -10.29 14.75 -44.93
N ARG A 263 -9.85 15.35 -46.05
CA ARG A 263 -8.51 15.09 -46.62
C ARG A 263 -7.38 15.56 -45.69
N ALA A 264 -7.55 16.71 -45.05
CA ALA A 264 -6.60 17.22 -44.07
C ALA A 264 -6.44 16.24 -42.89
N ALA A 265 -7.54 15.86 -42.24
CA ALA A 265 -7.53 14.93 -41.10
C ALA A 265 -7.04 13.52 -41.46
N GLN A 266 -7.27 13.06 -42.70
CA GLN A 266 -6.72 11.78 -43.18
C GLN A 266 -5.18 11.79 -43.30
N SER A 267 -4.58 12.95 -43.56
CA SER A 267 -3.12 13.11 -43.70
C SER A 267 -2.38 13.21 -42.38
N GLU A 268 -3.08 13.48 -41.28
CA GLU A 268 -2.49 13.57 -39.94
C GLU A 268 -2.09 12.17 -39.42
N PRO A 269 -0.90 12.02 -38.80
CA PRO A 269 -0.50 10.78 -38.15
C PRO A 269 -1.27 10.56 -36.83
N SER A 270 -1.28 9.32 -36.32
CA SER A 270 -1.90 9.02 -35.02
C SER A 270 -0.95 9.39 -33.88
N HIS A 271 -1.38 10.33 -33.03
CA HIS A 271 -0.66 10.74 -31.81
C HIS A 271 -1.16 10.06 -30.53
N ALA A 272 -1.87 8.93 -30.64
CA ALA A 272 -2.39 8.22 -29.47
C ALA A 272 -1.26 7.53 -28.67
N PHE A 273 -1.15 7.84 -27.38
CA PHE A 273 -0.27 7.15 -26.42
C PHE A 273 -0.92 7.11 -25.02
N PRO A 274 -0.54 6.18 -24.12
CA PRO A 274 -1.11 6.11 -22.79
C PRO A 274 -0.79 7.36 -21.95
N HIS A 275 -1.83 7.99 -21.41
CA HIS A 275 -1.79 9.09 -20.46
C HIS A 275 -2.57 8.66 -19.22
N GLU A 276 -1.84 8.15 -18.23
CA GLU A 276 -2.38 7.91 -16.90
C GLU A 276 -1.90 9.02 -15.98
N PRO A 277 -2.72 9.47 -15.00
CA PRO A 277 -2.21 10.27 -13.90
C PRO A 277 -1.00 9.53 -13.32
N ALA A 278 0.16 10.17 -13.40
CA ALA A 278 1.38 9.56 -12.90
C ALA A 278 1.19 9.29 -11.40
N ILE A 279 1.56 8.10 -10.95
CA ILE A 279 1.72 7.87 -9.51
C ILE A 279 2.82 8.82 -9.05
N GLU A 280 2.45 9.77 -8.19
CA GLU A 280 3.33 10.82 -7.71
C GLU A 280 4.14 10.35 -6.49
N LEU A 281 3.65 9.33 -5.78
CA LEU A 281 4.31 8.73 -4.62
C LEU A 281 4.29 7.20 -4.67
N ASP A 282 5.47 6.59 -4.66
CA ASP A 282 5.64 5.13 -4.60
C ASP A 282 5.37 4.60 -3.18
N ALA A 283 4.11 4.31 -2.85
CA ALA A 283 3.73 3.69 -1.57
C ALA A 283 2.77 2.49 -1.71
N PRO A 284 3.12 1.46 -2.52
CA PRO A 284 2.19 0.39 -2.87
C PRO A 284 1.81 -0.53 -1.71
N TYR A 285 2.69 -0.71 -0.72
CA TYR A 285 2.37 -1.46 0.51
C TYR A 285 1.28 -0.76 1.33
N LEU A 286 1.38 0.57 1.48
CA LEU A 286 0.35 1.39 2.11
C LEU A 286 -0.93 1.38 1.29
N ALA A 287 -0.83 1.54 -0.04
CA ALA A 287 -1.99 1.57 -0.91
C ALA A 287 -2.86 0.32 -0.76
N GLU A 288 -2.24 -0.87 -0.63
CA GLU A 288 -2.99 -2.10 -0.37
C GLU A 288 -3.63 -2.13 1.02
N MET A 289 -2.95 -1.62 2.06
CA MET A 289 -3.56 -1.46 3.40
C MET A 289 -4.78 -0.55 3.36
N VAL A 290 -4.66 0.60 2.69
CA VAL A 290 -5.74 1.58 2.53
C VAL A 290 -6.90 0.99 1.72
N ARG A 291 -6.61 0.23 0.66
CA ARG A 291 -7.65 -0.47 -0.11
C ARG A 291 -8.49 -1.38 0.77
N LEU A 292 -7.84 -2.16 1.65
CA LEU A 292 -8.53 -3.06 2.58
C LEU A 292 -9.35 -2.27 3.61
N GLU A 293 -8.77 -1.20 4.19
CA GLU A 293 -9.44 -0.34 5.16
C GLU A 293 -10.66 0.37 4.54
N VAL A 294 -10.56 0.87 3.31
CA VAL A 294 -11.70 1.49 2.60
C VAL A 294 -12.82 0.48 2.39
N ILE A 295 -12.51 -0.77 2.01
CA ILE A 295 -13.51 -1.82 1.85
C ILE A 295 -14.20 -2.14 3.18
N GLU A 296 -13.44 -2.19 4.27
CA GLU A 296 -13.97 -2.43 5.61
C GLU A 296 -14.91 -1.32 6.08
N ARG A 297 -14.53 -0.05 5.85
CA ARG A 297 -15.26 1.13 6.32
C ARG A 297 -16.46 1.51 5.44
N ALA A 298 -16.28 1.43 4.12
CA ALA A 298 -17.21 1.96 3.13
C ALA A 298 -17.83 0.91 2.20
N GLY A 299 -17.45 -0.37 2.35
CA GLY A 299 -17.93 -1.48 1.51
C GLY A 299 -17.15 -1.65 0.21
N ALA A 300 -17.35 -2.79 -0.46
CA ALA A 300 -16.63 -3.13 -1.69
C ALA A 300 -16.95 -2.18 -2.86
N ASP A 301 -18.15 -1.59 -2.88
CA ASP A 301 -18.58 -0.65 -3.92
C ASP A 301 -17.79 0.66 -3.89
N ALA A 302 -17.13 1.01 -2.77
CA ALA A 302 -16.27 2.18 -2.66
C ALA A 302 -15.12 2.18 -3.69
N LEU A 303 -14.69 0.98 -4.15
CA LEU A 303 -13.68 0.86 -5.21
C LEU A 303 -14.17 1.34 -6.58
N ASN A 304 -15.49 1.47 -6.75
CA ASN A 304 -16.13 1.84 -8.00
C ASN A 304 -17.02 3.09 -7.88
N ASN A 305 -17.04 3.78 -6.74
CA ASN A 305 -17.89 4.96 -6.51
C ASN A 305 -17.10 6.28 -6.49
N GLY A 306 -15.86 6.28 -6.97
CA GLY A 306 -15.05 7.50 -7.13
C GLY A 306 -14.50 8.08 -5.83
N TYR A 307 -14.46 7.28 -4.76
CA TYR A 307 -14.04 7.74 -3.44
C TYR A 307 -12.59 8.19 -3.46
N LYS A 308 -12.26 9.10 -2.54
CA LYS A 308 -10.90 9.58 -2.30
C LYS A 308 -10.52 9.23 -0.87
N ALA A 309 -9.42 8.49 -0.70
CA ALA A 309 -8.88 8.17 0.61
C ALA A 309 -7.58 8.95 0.82
N PHE A 310 -7.54 9.77 1.86
CA PHE A 310 -6.36 10.52 2.26
C PHE A 310 -5.69 9.81 3.43
N THR A 311 -4.39 9.59 3.29
CA THR A 311 -3.60 8.80 4.23
C THR A 311 -2.82 9.68 5.19
N THR A 312 -2.29 9.08 6.25
CA THR A 312 -1.42 9.76 7.23
C THR A 312 0.03 9.95 6.73
N ILE A 313 0.37 9.36 5.59
CA ILE A 313 1.75 9.31 5.09
C ILE A 313 2.17 10.65 4.49
N ASP A 314 3.36 11.09 4.89
CA ASP A 314 4.07 12.22 4.29
C ASP A 314 4.95 11.72 3.13
N SER A 315 4.86 12.36 1.97
CA SER A 315 5.60 11.91 0.79
C SER A 315 7.12 11.94 0.94
N LYS A 316 7.68 12.97 1.61
CA LYS A 316 9.12 13.11 1.84
C LYS A 316 9.62 11.97 2.73
N LEU A 317 8.87 11.64 3.79
CA LEU A 317 9.22 10.53 4.68
C LEU A 317 9.12 9.17 3.97
N GLN A 318 8.08 8.95 3.18
CA GLN A 318 7.92 7.69 2.47
C GLN A 318 8.97 7.46 1.37
N GLU A 319 9.34 8.52 0.63
CA GLU A 319 10.45 8.46 -0.32
C GLU A 319 11.77 8.14 0.38
N ALA A 320 12.05 8.78 1.52
CA ALA A 320 13.23 8.49 2.33
C ALA A 320 13.25 7.05 2.87
N ALA A 321 12.10 6.52 3.30
CA ALA A 321 11.97 5.14 3.75
C ALA A 321 12.26 4.14 2.62
N ASN A 322 11.71 4.40 1.43
CA ASN A 322 11.97 3.58 0.25
C ASN A 322 13.44 3.58 -0.15
N ALA A 323 14.07 4.76 -0.20
CA ALA A 323 15.48 4.92 -0.53
C ALA A 323 16.36 4.18 0.50
N ALA A 324 16.17 4.46 1.80
CA ALA A 324 16.94 3.84 2.87
C ALA A 324 16.87 2.30 2.83
N VAL A 325 15.69 1.72 2.63
CA VAL A 325 15.51 0.27 2.52
C VAL A 325 16.19 -0.27 1.25
N ARG A 326 15.94 0.34 0.09
CA ARG A 326 16.45 -0.16 -1.20
C ARG A 326 17.97 -0.08 -1.27
N ASP A 327 18.53 1.07 -0.93
CA ASP A 327 19.96 1.34 -1.05
C ASP A 327 20.77 0.45 -0.11
N ARG A 328 20.28 0.24 1.12
CA ARG A 328 20.98 -0.62 2.09
C ARG A 328 20.83 -2.10 1.78
N LEU A 329 19.70 -2.55 1.23
CA LEU A 329 19.56 -3.92 0.74
C LEU A 329 20.49 -4.18 -0.45
N LEU A 330 20.59 -3.24 -1.40
CA LEU A 330 21.53 -3.33 -2.53
C LEU A 330 22.98 -3.34 -2.02
N ALA A 331 23.35 -2.41 -1.14
CA ALA A 331 24.68 -2.35 -0.57
C ALA A 331 25.03 -3.61 0.24
N PHE A 332 24.08 -4.17 0.99
CA PHE A 332 24.27 -5.45 1.68
C PHE A 332 24.51 -6.57 0.68
N ASP A 333 23.64 -6.69 -0.32
CA ASP A 333 23.70 -7.75 -1.32
C ASP A 333 25.02 -7.72 -2.11
N GLN A 334 25.49 -6.52 -2.47
CA GLN A 334 26.77 -6.32 -3.15
C GLN A 334 27.97 -6.74 -2.29
N ARG A 335 27.97 -6.44 -0.98
CA ARG A 335 29.01 -6.94 -0.05
C ARG A 335 29.03 -8.47 0.02
N LYS A 336 27.92 -9.14 -0.29
CA LYS A 336 27.79 -10.59 -0.31
C LYS A 336 28.08 -11.23 -1.68
N GLY A 337 28.59 -10.45 -2.63
CA GLY A 337 29.12 -10.93 -3.91
C GLY A 337 28.06 -11.13 -5.00
N PHE A 338 28.57 -11.27 -6.23
CA PHE A 338 27.77 -11.50 -7.42
C PHE A 338 27.47 -12.98 -7.61
N ARG A 339 26.19 -13.28 -7.83
CA ARG A 339 25.64 -14.63 -8.01
C ARG A 339 25.60 -15.05 -9.48
N GLY A 340 26.06 -14.19 -10.40
CA GLY A 340 25.95 -14.40 -11.83
C GLY A 340 24.73 -13.70 -12.44
N PRO A 341 24.58 -13.78 -13.77
CA PRO A 341 23.45 -13.21 -14.48
C PRO A 341 22.12 -13.90 -14.12
N GLU A 342 21.00 -13.21 -14.30
CA GLU A 342 19.66 -13.76 -14.05
C GLU A 342 19.33 -14.90 -15.00
N ALA A 343 19.82 -14.81 -16.24
CA ALA A 343 19.70 -15.84 -17.25
C ALA A 343 20.83 -15.71 -18.28
N ARG A 344 21.00 -16.74 -19.12
CA ARG A 344 21.86 -16.69 -20.29
C ARG A 344 21.06 -17.09 -21.52
N VAL A 345 21.10 -16.27 -22.56
CA VAL A 345 20.42 -16.51 -23.83
C VAL A 345 21.43 -16.87 -24.92
N ASP A 346 21.01 -17.72 -25.85
CA ASP A 346 21.83 -18.07 -27.01
C ASP A 346 21.81 -16.95 -28.05
N MET A 347 22.92 -16.21 -28.13
CA MET A 347 23.08 -15.09 -29.05
C MET A 347 23.01 -15.48 -30.53
N SER A 348 23.24 -16.75 -30.88
CA SER A 348 23.13 -17.21 -32.27
C SER A 348 21.69 -17.14 -32.81
N THR A 349 20.70 -17.20 -31.90
CA THR A 349 19.27 -17.12 -32.22
C THR A 349 18.75 -15.68 -32.30
N LEU A 350 19.52 -14.69 -31.80
CA LEU A 350 19.13 -13.28 -31.68
C LEU A 350 19.92 -12.40 -32.67
N THR A 351 19.64 -12.61 -33.96
CA THR A 351 20.38 -11.97 -35.07
C THR A 351 20.00 -10.50 -35.30
N THR A 352 18.77 -10.09 -34.93
CA THR A 352 18.29 -8.71 -35.09
C THR A 352 18.23 -7.95 -33.76
N VAL A 353 18.25 -6.62 -33.82
CA VAL A 353 18.11 -5.75 -32.63
C VAL A 353 16.74 -5.97 -31.98
N GLU A 354 15.71 -6.14 -32.79
CA GLU A 354 14.33 -6.40 -32.33
C GLU A 354 14.24 -7.72 -31.55
N ALA A 355 14.91 -8.78 -32.03
CA ALA A 355 14.95 -10.06 -31.32
C ALA A 355 15.65 -9.93 -29.96
N ARG A 356 16.76 -9.18 -29.90
CA ARG A 356 17.48 -8.90 -28.64
C ARG A 356 16.64 -8.08 -27.67
N ARG A 357 15.95 -7.04 -28.16
CA ARG A 357 15.02 -6.23 -27.35
C ARG A 357 13.87 -7.07 -26.83
N ALA A 358 13.30 -7.95 -27.65
CA ALA A 358 12.24 -8.87 -27.23
C ALA A 358 12.70 -9.84 -26.14
N ALA A 359 13.94 -10.34 -26.23
CA ALA A 359 14.53 -11.22 -25.20
C ALA A 359 14.66 -10.52 -23.84
N VAL A 360 15.08 -9.24 -23.83
CA VAL A 360 15.14 -8.43 -22.59
C VAL A 360 13.76 -8.01 -22.10
N GLY A 361 12.83 -7.72 -23.02
CA GLY A 361 11.47 -7.29 -22.71
C GLY A 361 10.63 -8.32 -21.94
N ALA A 362 11.04 -9.58 -21.90
CA ALA A 362 10.47 -10.60 -21.02
C ALA A 362 10.73 -10.33 -19.52
N TYR A 363 11.77 -9.55 -19.19
CA TYR A 363 12.13 -9.17 -17.83
C TYR A 363 11.56 -7.79 -17.53
N ARG A 364 10.90 -7.64 -16.39
CA ARG A 364 10.36 -6.34 -15.94
C ARG A 364 11.38 -5.59 -15.12
N SER A 365 11.45 -4.26 -15.25
CA SER A 365 12.21 -3.41 -14.32
C SER A 365 11.66 -3.51 -12.91
N VAL A 366 12.54 -3.48 -11.90
CA VAL A 366 12.17 -3.64 -10.49
C VAL A 366 12.83 -2.55 -9.68
N SER A 367 12.04 -1.59 -9.18
CA SER A 367 12.52 -0.55 -8.24
C SER A 367 13.83 0.13 -8.69
N GLY A 368 13.89 0.53 -9.96
CA GLY A 368 15.06 1.17 -10.59
C GLY A 368 16.07 0.22 -11.23
N LEU A 369 15.97 -1.09 -11.00
CA LEU A 369 16.86 -2.09 -11.59
C LEU A 369 16.31 -2.53 -12.95
N MET A 370 16.93 -2.03 -14.01
CA MET A 370 16.57 -2.30 -15.39
C MET A 370 17.25 -3.58 -15.88
N PRO A 371 16.53 -4.46 -16.58
CA PRO A 371 17.14 -5.61 -17.22
C PRO A 371 17.91 -5.18 -18.48
N GLY A 372 19.02 -5.85 -18.74
CA GLY A 372 19.82 -5.64 -19.94
C GLY A 372 20.46 -6.93 -20.42
N LEU A 373 20.66 -7.05 -21.73
CA LEU A 373 21.35 -8.17 -22.35
C LEU A 373 22.76 -7.74 -22.76
N VAL A 374 23.76 -8.44 -22.25
CA VAL A 374 25.16 -8.25 -22.66
C VAL A 374 25.32 -8.77 -24.09
N THR A 375 25.57 -7.86 -25.03
CA THR A 375 25.76 -8.22 -26.45
C THR A 375 27.22 -8.51 -26.78
N ALA A 376 28.15 -7.82 -26.12
CA ALA A 376 29.58 -7.98 -26.28
C ALA A 376 30.29 -7.67 -24.97
N SER A 377 31.43 -8.30 -24.71
CA SER A 377 32.22 -8.09 -23.50
C SER A 377 33.69 -8.40 -23.80
N ASP A 378 34.57 -7.49 -23.39
CA ASP A 378 36.03 -7.61 -23.51
C ASP A 378 36.72 -7.31 -22.17
N ALA A 379 38.02 -6.99 -22.16
CA ALA A 379 38.74 -6.71 -20.92
C ALA A 379 38.34 -5.36 -20.29
N GLU A 380 37.98 -4.37 -21.11
CA GLU A 380 37.76 -2.97 -20.71
C GLU A 380 36.28 -2.65 -20.50
N SER A 381 35.39 -3.24 -21.30
CA SER A 381 33.98 -2.90 -21.27
C SER A 381 33.03 -4.03 -21.70
N ALA A 382 31.76 -3.91 -21.30
CA ALA A 382 30.66 -4.72 -21.78
C ALA A 382 29.55 -3.83 -22.35
N ALA A 383 29.12 -4.14 -23.58
CA ALA A 383 27.98 -3.49 -24.22
C ALA A 383 26.68 -4.20 -23.84
N VAL A 384 25.73 -3.47 -23.26
CA VAL A 384 24.46 -3.98 -22.75
C VAL A 384 23.31 -3.26 -23.46
N ILE A 385 22.41 -4.02 -24.09
CA ILE A 385 21.18 -3.48 -24.68
C ILE A 385 20.02 -3.57 -23.68
N LEU A 386 19.32 -2.45 -23.47
CA LEU A 386 18.15 -2.34 -22.62
C LEU A 386 16.86 -2.60 -23.42
N ALA A 387 15.74 -2.76 -22.71
CA ALA A 387 14.44 -3.06 -23.34
C ALA A 387 13.95 -1.94 -24.30
N ASP A 388 14.28 -0.69 -24.02
CA ASP A 388 13.99 0.47 -24.86
C ASP A 388 14.87 0.56 -26.12
N GLY A 389 15.89 -0.30 -26.23
CA GLY A 389 16.85 -0.32 -27.33
C GLY A 389 18.10 0.52 -27.07
N GLN A 390 18.20 1.23 -25.95
CA GLN A 390 19.43 1.92 -25.55
C GLN A 390 20.55 0.90 -25.36
N VAL A 391 21.72 1.20 -25.92
CA VAL A 391 22.96 0.46 -25.65
C VAL A 391 23.80 1.27 -24.68
N ILE A 392 24.15 0.65 -23.55
CA ILE A 392 25.01 1.23 -22.52
C ILE A 392 26.34 0.46 -22.47
N LEU A 393 27.39 1.13 -21.99
CA LEU A 393 28.70 0.53 -21.78
C LEU A 393 28.98 0.46 -20.28
N LEU A 394 29.32 -0.72 -19.79
CA LEU A 394 29.77 -0.95 -18.42
C LEU A 394 31.27 -1.17 -18.43
N ASP A 395 32.02 -0.29 -17.78
CA ASP A 395 33.47 -0.40 -17.62
C ASP A 395 33.85 -1.25 -16.40
N LEU A 396 35.16 -1.34 -16.11
CA LEU A 396 35.64 -2.08 -14.95
C LEU A 396 35.06 -1.54 -13.63
N ALA A 397 34.93 -0.22 -13.47
CA ALA A 397 34.39 0.39 -12.25
C ALA A 397 32.92 0.04 -12.03
N ALA A 398 32.14 -0.07 -13.11
CA ALA A 398 30.73 -0.47 -13.09
C ALA A 398 30.50 -1.91 -12.63
N VAL A 399 31.49 -2.80 -12.81
CA VAL A 399 31.41 -4.23 -12.46
C VAL A 399 32.34 -4.64 -11.32
N GLU A 400 33.11 -3.71 -10.77
CA GLU A 400 34.22 -4.01 -9.89
C GLU A 400 33.80 -4.72 -8.59
N TRP A 401 32.56 -4.49 -8.14
CA TRP A 401 32.01 -5.11 -6.94
C TRP A 401 31.68 -6.60 -7.15
N ALA A 402 31.57 -7.05 -8.41
CA ALA A 402 31.00 -8.34 -8.80
C ALA A 402 31.95 -9.52 -8.56
N ARG A 403 32.44 -9.66 -7.33
CA ARG A 403 33.21 -10.79 -6.85
C ARG A 403 32.35 -12.05 -6.93
N PRO A 404 32.80 -13.12 -7.61
CA PRO A 404 32.02 -14.34 -7.70
C PRO A 404 31.83 -14.95 -6.32
N ARG A 405 30.61 -15.43 -6.05
CA ARG A 405 30.26 -16.08 -4.79
C ARG A 405 30.20 -17.60 -4.97
N SER A 406 30.90 -18.35 -4.13
CA SER A 406 30.77 -19.82 -4.10
C SER A 406 29.44 -20.27 -3.47
N GLU A 407 29.09 -21.54 -3.63
CA GLU A 407 27.93 -22.14 -2.94
C GLU A 407 28.05 -22.05 -1.41
N SER A 408 29.27 -22.16 -0.87
CA SER A 408 29.56 -21.96 0.56
C SER A 408 29.47 -20.50 1.03
N GLY A 409 29.22 -19.55 0.12
CA GLY A 409 29.14 -18.12 0.43
C GLY A 409 30.49 -17.40 0.49
N ALA A 410 31.60 -18.08 0.21
CA ALA A 410 32.92 -17.46 0.14
C ALA A 410 33.03 -16.56 -1.09
N LEU A 411 33.68 -15.41 -0.91
CA LEU A 411 33.87 -14.43 -1.98
C LEU A 411 35.20 -14.65 -2.69
N GLY A 412 35.14 -14.81 -4.01
CA GLY A 412 36.30 -14.85 -4.87
C GLY A 412 37.03 -13.50 -4.99
N PRO A 413 38.08 -13.44 -5.83
CA PRO A 413 38.84 -12.22 -6.07
C PRO A 413 37.99 -11.17 -6.80
N LYS A 414 38.37 -9.90 -6.63
CA LYS A 414 37.82 -8.79 -7.41
C LYS A 414 38.08 -9.02 -8.92
N PRO A 415 37.08 -8.84 -9.81
CA PRO A 415 37.31 -8.89 -11.24
C PRO A 415 38.40 -7.90 -11.66
N LYS A 416 39.35 -8.35 -12.48
CA LYS A 416 40.39 -7.50 -13.08
C LYS A 416 40.05 -7.05 -14.50
N ASP A 417 39.19 -7.82 -15.17
CA ASP A 417 38.76 -7.63 -16.55
C ASP A 417 37.21 -7.71 -16.57
N VAL A 418 36.54 -6.89 -17.38
CA VAL A 418 35.06 -6.86 -17.45
C VAL A 418 34.49 -8.21 -17.90
N SER A 419 35.12 -8.85 -18.89
CA SER A 419 34.79 -10.18 -19.40
C SER A 419 34.84 -11.32 -18.39
N ARG A 420 35.46 -11.13 -17.22
CA ARG A 420 35.38 -12.11 -16.12
C ARG A 420 34.12 -11.99 -15.30
N ALA A 421 33.50 -10.82 -15.29
CA ALA A 421 32.22 -10.58 -14.61
C ALA A 421 31.03 -10.83 -15.54
N LEU A 422 31.14 -10.39 -16.80
CA LEU A 422 30.04 -10.37 -17.77
C LEU A 422 30.44 -11.05 -19.09
N ALA A 423 29.59 -11.93 -19.61
CA ALA A 423 29.77 -12.60 -20.89
C ALA A 423 28.64 -12.26 -21.89
N SER A 424 28.93 -12.35 -23.18
CA SER A 424 27.89 -12.20 -24.22
C SER A 424 26.79 -13.24 -24.02
N GLY A 425 25.53 -12.80 -24.11
CA GLY A 425 24.34 -13.60 -23.81
C GLY A 425 23.85 -13.51 -22.37
N ASP A 426 24.58 -12.86 -21.47
CA ASP A 426 24.15 -12.69 -20.08
C ASP A 426 23.00 -11.67 -19.96
N VAL A 427 21.93 -12.04 -19.26
CA VAL A 427 20.86 -11.13 -18.85
C VAL A 427 21.16 -10.64 -17.44
N VAL A 428 21.35 -9.34 -17.29
CA VAL A 428 21.81 -8.70 -16.06
C VAL A 428 20.89 -7.58 -15.62
N ARG A 429 21.08 -7.11 -14.39
CA ARG A 429 20.46 -5.88 -13.89
C ARG A 429 21.45 -4.75 -13.92
N VAL A 430 20.98 -3.59 -14.33
CA VAL A 430 21.72 -2.34 -14.26
C VAL A 430 20.89 -1.27 -13.57
N ALA A 431 21.56 -0.36 -12.89
CA ALA A 431 20.94 0.80 -12.27
C ALA A 431 21.86 2.00 -12.49
N ARG A 432 21.28 3.20 -12.39
CA ARG A 432 22.05 4.44 -12.32
C ARG A 432 22.39 4.72 -10.86
N ASP A 433 23.60 5.19 -10.60
CA ASP A 433 23.96 5.77 -9.30
C ASP A 433 23.42 7.21 -9.17
N ALA A 434 23.74 7.86 -8.05
CA ALA A 434 23.29 9.22 -7.75
C ALA A 434 23.82 10.25 -8.79
N GLU A 435 24.95 9.97 -9.42
CA GLU A 435 25.56 10.78 -10.48
C GLU A 435 25.00 10.46 -11.87
N GLY A 436 24.08 9.49 -11.98
CA GLY A 436 23.45 9.10 -13.23
C GLY A 436 24.27 8.12 -14.07
N VAL A 437 25.37 7.58 -13.53
CA VAL A 437 26.27 6.63 -14.19
C VAL A 437 25.73 5.21 -14.06
N TRP A 438 25.76 4.47 -15.16
CA TRP A 438 25.29 3.08 -15.19
C TRP A 438 26.25 2.14 -14.47
N ARG A 439 25.70 1.29 -13.61
CA ARG A 439 26.44 0.24 -12.91
C ARG A 439 25.73 -1.10 -13.00
N LEU A 440 26.52 -2.18 -12.94
CA LEU A 440 25.99 -3.52 -12.73
C LEU A 440 25.32 -3.58 -11.35
N SER A 441 24.15 -4.19 -11.31
CA SER A 441 23.36 -4.38 -10.10
C SER A 441 22.84 -5.82 -10.03
N GLN A 442 22.19 -6.15 -8.92
CA GLN A 442 21.68 -7.48 -8.64
C GLN A 442 20.43 -7.36 -7.76
N LEU A 443 19.39 -8.13 -8.07
CA LEU A 443 18.21 -8.18 -7.21
C LEU A 443 18.58 -8.77 -5.83
N PRO A 444 18.37 -8.04 -4.73
CA PRO A 444 18.73 -8.52 -3.41
C PRO A 444 17.85 -9.70 -2.99
N ARG A 445 18.49 -10.74 -2.44
CA ARG A 445 17.77 -11.87 -1.81
C ARG A 445 17.38 -11.60 -0.37
N VAL A 446 18.13 -10.72 0.30
CA VAL A 446 17.78 -10.21 1.64
C VAL A 446 16.59 -9.27 1.54
N GLN A 447 15.77 -9.21 2.58
CA GLN A 447 14.65 -8.28 2.69
C GLN A 447 14.83 -7.39 3.92
N ALA A 448 14.13 -6.25 3.89
CA ALA A 448 14.01 -5.37 5.04
C ALA A 448 12.61 -4.75 5.07
N ALA A 449 12.23 -4.29 6.25
CA ALA A 449 10.99 -3.57 6.49
C ALA A 449 11.27 -2.37 7.39
N LEU A 450 10.57 -1.27 7.12
CA LEU A 450 10.64 -0.06 7.92
C LEU A 450 9.23 0.38 8.27
N THR A 451 9.04 0.82 9.51
CA THR A 451 7.80 1.44 9.95
C THR A 451 8.13 2.63 10.83
N ALA A 452 7.53 3.78 10.50
CA ALA A 452 7.64 5.00 11.28
C ALA A 452 6.24 5.47 11.70
N ILE A 453 6.05 5.73 12.99
CA ILE A 453 4.78 6.20 13.55
C ILE A 453 4.99 7.44 14.42
N ASP A 454 3.98 8.30 14.45
CA ASP A 454 3.91 9.41 15.40
C ASP A 454 3.54 8.85 16.79
N PRO A 455 4.36 9.08 17.83
CA PRO A 455 4.09 8.54 19.15
C PRO A 455 2.91 9.24 19.85
N GLU A 456 2.47 10.41 19.39
CA GLU A 456 1.38 11.15 20.03
C GLU A 456 -0.01 10.63 19.66
N ASP A 457 -0.21 10.15 18.43
CA ASP A 457 -1.53 9.69 17.95
C ASP A 457 -1.53 8.32 17.25
N GLY A 458 -0.36 7.73 17.01
CA GLY A 458 -0.21 6.45 16.32
C GLY A 458 -0.28 6.54 14.79
N SER A 459 -0.37 7.73 14.20
CA SER A 459 -0.41 7.88 12.74
C SER A 459 0.83 7.29 12.07
N ILE A 460 0.62 6.44 11.06
CA ILE A 460 1.71 5.86 10.27
C ILE A 460 2.27 6.93 9.36
N ARG A 461 3.52 7.32 9.56
CA ARG A 461 4.19 8.40 8.80
C ARG A 461 4.98 7.89 7.60
N ALA A 462 5.53 6.68 7.70
CA ALA A 462 6.18 5.97 6.60
C ALA A 462 6.09 4.44 6.82
N ILE A 463 5.89 3.68 5.74
CA ILE A 463 5.88 2.21 5.81
C ILE A 463 6.40 1.57 4.53
N THR A 464 7.33 0.62 4.67
CA THR A 464 7.90 -0.15 3.55
C THR A 464 8.00 -1.62 3.96
N GLY A 465 7.36 -2.50 3.18
CA GLY A 465 7.26 -3.94 3.49
C GLY A 465 8.31 -4.84 2.81
N GLY A 466 9.23 -4.27 2.04
CA GLY A 466 10.23 -5.03 1.28
C GLY A 466 10.95 -4.18 0.24
N PHE A 467 11.87 -4.82 -0.50
CA PHE A 467 12.62 -4.18 -1.58
C PHE A 467 11.71 -3.65 -2.69
N SER A 468 10.74 -4.47 -3.12
CA SER A 468 9.83 -4.16 -4.22
C SER A 468 8.50 -4.89 -4.08
N PHE A 469 7.41 -4.12 -4.14
CA PHE A 469 6.05 -4.65 -4.12
C PHE A 469 5.73 -5.51 -5.34
N THR A 470 6.31 -5.18 -6.50
CA THR A 470 6.14 -5.94 -7.74
C THR A 470 6.71 -7.36 -7.65
N LEU A 471 7.81 -7.54 -6.89
CA LEU A 471 8.38 -8.86 -6.61
C LEU A 471 7.59 -9.60 -5.53
N SER A 472 7.22 -8.91 -4.46
CA SER A 472 6.56 -9.50 -3.31
C SER A 472 5.57 -8.51 -2.70
N LYS A 473 4.28 -8.84 -2.80
CA LYS A 473 3.18 -8.09 -2.19
C LYS A 473 3.06 -8.31 -0.68
N PHE A 474 3.78 -9.29 -0.13
CA PHE A 474 3.79 -9.58 1.31
C PHE A 474 4.36 -8.39 2.08
N ASN A 475 3.56 -7.81 2.97
CA ASN A 475 3.95 -6.62 3.71
C ASN A 475 4.65 -7.02 5.01
N ARG A 476 5.98 -7.08 4.99
CA ARG A 476 6.75 -7.53 6.16
C ARG A 476 6.64 -6.59 7.36
N ALA A 477 6.29 -5.32 7.14
CA ALA A 477 6.10 -4.35 8.22
C ALA A 477 4.93 -4.70 9.13
N THR A 478 3.89 -5.35 8.61
CA THR A 478 2.65 -5.66 9.34
C THR A 478 2.39 -7.17 9.49
N GLN A 479 2.91 -8.00 8.58
CA GLN A 479 2.57 -9.43 8.50
C GLN A 479 3.74 -10.36 8.87
N SER A 480 4.99 -9.88 8.89
CA SER A 480 6.15 -10.75 9.15
C SER A 480 6.41 -10.88 10.64
N ASN A 481 5.91 -11.96 11.24
CA ASN A 481 6.21 -12.29 12.63
C ASN A 481 7.63 -12.85 12.73
N ARG A 482 8.54 -12.04 13.29
CA ARG A 482 9.98 -12.32 13.37
C ARG A 482 10.46 -12.10 14.81
N GLN A 483 11.58 -12.70 15.18
CA GLN A 483 12.13 -12.57 16.52
C GLN A 483 12.86 -11.23 16.67
N PRO A 484 12.43 -10.31 17.57
CA PRO A 484 13.07 -9.00 17.76
C PRO A 484 14.45 -9.09 18.42
N GLY A 485 14.77 -10.22 19.05
CA GLY A 485 16.03 -10.41 19.75
C GLY A 485 16.24 -9.36 20.85
N SER A 486 17.47 -8.88 21.01
CA SER A 486 17.80 -7.86 22.04
C SER A 486 17.03 -6.54 21.95
N SER A 487 16.31 -6.25 20.86
CA SER A 487 15.42 -5.07 20.79
C SER A 487 14.17 -5.23 21.67
N PHE A 488 13.93 -6.42 22.25
CA PHE A 488 12.85 -6.67 23.19
C PHE A 488 13.20 -6.36 24.66
N LYS A 489 14.50 -6.21 24.98
CA LYS A 489 14.99 -6.00 26.35
C LYS A 489 14.36 -4.79 27.06
N PRO A 490 14.10 -3.64 26.42
CA PRO A 490 13.48 -2.51 27.11
C PRO A 490 12.16 -2.84 27.82
N PHE A 491 11.34 -3.75 27.26
CA PHE A 491 10.09 -4.16 27.89
C PHE A 491 10.30 -5.02 29.16
N ILE A 492 11.35 -5.87 29.15
CA ILE A 492 11.76 -6.67 30.31
C ILE A 492 12.29 -5.77 31.43
N TYR A 493 13.11 -4.78 31.06
CA TYR A 493 13.66 -3.82 32.02
C TYR A 493 12.56 -2.90 32.58
N ALA A 494 11.59 -2.50 31.76
CA ALA A 494 10.43 -1.75 32.23
C ALA A 494 9.63 -2.55 33.26
N ALA A 495 9.42 -3.85 33.02
CA ALA A 495 8.77 -4.74 33.99
C ALA A 495 9.58 -4.86 35.29
N ALA A 496 10.92 -4.88 35.20
CA ALA A 496 11.78 -4.91 36.38
C ALA A 496 11.71 -3.60 37.18
N PHE A 497 11.72 -2.46 36.50
CA PHE A 497 11.60 -1.15 37.14
C PHE A 497 10.23 -0.92 37.79
N GLU A 498 9.22 -1.67 37.34
CA GLU A 498 7.93 -1.72 38.03
C GLU A 498 8.01 -2.49 39.36
N ARG A 499 8.86 -3.53 39.44
CA ARG A 499 9.08 -4.30 40.67
C ARG A 499 10.19 -3.74 41.56
N GLY A 500 10.54 -2.47 41.37
CA GLY A 500 11.46 -1.75 42.26
C GLY A 500 12.95 -1.93 41.98
N PHE A 501 13.32 -2.57 40.85
CA PHE A 501 14.67 -2.40 40.29
C PHE A 501 14.84 -0.99 39.74
N ASN A 502 16.07 -0.52 39.61
CA ASN A 502 16.37 0.80 39.05
C ASN A 502 17.64 0.73 38.18
N PRO A 503 17.99 1.79 37.43
CA PRO A 503 19.17 1.77 36.57
C PRO A 503 20.51 1.49 37.30
N ALA A 504 20.58 1.78 38.61
CA ALA A 504 21.75 1.54 39.45
C ALA A 504 21.83 0.11 40.03
N SER A 505 20.72 -0.64 40.05
CA SER A 505 20.69 -2.01 40.60
C SER A 505 21.77 -2.89 40.00
N ILE A 506 22.43 -3.68 40.84
CA ILE A 506 23.53 -4.56 40.43
C ILE A 506 22.98 -5.95 40.10
N VAL A 507 23.37 -6.44 38.93
CA VAL A 507 23.09 -7.80 38.49
C VAL A 507 24.36 -8.42 37.94
N ASN A 508 24.59 -9.68 38.28
CA ASN A 508 25.81 -10.39 37.91
C ASN A 508 25.77 -10.96 36.48
N ASP A 509 26.70 -10.54 35.63
CA ASP A 509 26.94 -11.11 34.31
C ASP A 509 27.87 -12.34 34.40
N ALA A 510 27.32 -13.44 34.92
CA ALA A 510 28.00 -14.72 35.16
C ALA A 510 27.22 -15.90 34.56
N PRO A 511 27.87 -17.05 34.27
CA PRO A 511 27.24 -18.22 33.67
C PRO A 511 25.94 -18.65 34.34
N LEU A 512 24.97 -19.09 33.54
CA LEU A 512 23.67 -19.58 33.98
C LEU A 512 23.39 -20.96 33.37
N ALA A 513 22.67 -21.78 34.12
CA ALA A 513 22.20 -23.08 33.66
C ALA A 513 20.80 -23.31 34.22
N PHE A 514 19.83 -23.52 33.34
CA PHE A 514 18.45 -23.82 33.68
C PHE A 514 18.05 -25.18 33.10
N ALA A 515 17.04 -25.82 33.68
CA ALA A 515 16.43 -26.99 33.05
C ALA A 515 15.84 -26.59 31.70
N ASP A 516 16.12 -27.37 30.66
CA ASP A 516 15.54 -27.15 29.34
C ASP A 516 14.18 -27.85 29.24
N PRO A 517 13.06 -27.11 29.16
CA PRO A 517 11.74 -27.73 29.07
C PRO A 517 11.50 -28.45 27.72
N SER A 518 12.35 -28.22 26.72
CA SER A 518 12.23 -28.83 25.38
C SER A 518 12.94 -30.19 25.24
N ALA A 519 13.76 -30.58 26.23
CA ALA A 519 14.50 -31.83 26.23
C ALA A 519 14.51 -32.47 27.62
N GLU A 520 14.06 -33.72 27.73
CA GLU A 520 14.07 -34.46 29.00
C GLU A 520 15.51 -34.63 29.51
N GLY A 521 15.80 -34.09 30.71
CA GLY A 521 17.16 -34.03 31.26
C GLY A 521 18.09 -33.01 30.59
N GLY A 522 17.59 -32.19 29.68
CA GLY A 522 18.35 -31.13 29.01
C GLY A 522 18.65 -29.93 29.91
N VAL A 523 19.74 -29.22 29.60
CA VAL A 523 20.15 -28.01 30.32
C VAL A 523 20.33 -26.87 29.33
N TRP A 524 19.56 -25.79 29.51
CA TRP A 524 19.69 -24.57 28.73
C TRP A 524 20.75 -23.66 29.35
N LYS A 525 21.79 -23.34 28.57
CA LYS A 525 22.90 -22.47 28.97
C LYS A 525 22.94 -21.24 28.06
N PRO A 526 22.23 -20.15 28.40
CA PRO A 526 22.29 -18.92 27.62
C PRO A 526 23.73 -18.37 27.60
N GLN A 527 24.07 -17.61 26.56
CA GLN A 527 25.38 -17.00 26.41
C GLN A 527 25.28 -15.55 25.93
N ASN A 528 26.32 -14.77 26.24
CA ASN A 528 26.51 -13.44 25.67
C ASN A 528 27.03 -13.54 24.23
N ASP A 529 26.77 -12.52 23.44
CA ASP A 529 27.18 -12.39 22.04
C ASP A 529 28.69 -12.51 21.81
N ASN A 530 29.48 -12.09 22.80
CA ASN A 530 30.94 -12.14 22.78
C ASN A 530 31.54 -13.28 23.64
N GLU A 531 30.70 -14.15 24.19
CA GLU A 531 31.09 -15.29 25.07
C GLU A 531 31.91 -14.89 26.32
N LYS A 532 31.98 -13.60 26.66
CA LYS A 532 32.69 -13.09 27.84
C LYS A 532 31.73 -12.82 28.98
N PHE A 533 32.28 -12.74 30.19
CA PHE A 533 31.59 -12.39 31.43
C PHE A 533 32.22 -11.13 32.01
N LEU A 534 31.40 -10.17 32.44
CA LEU A 534 31.86 -8.91 33.04
C LEU A 534 31.64 -8.85 34.56
N GLY A 535 31.01 -9.88 35.14
CA GLY A 535 30.72 -9.92 36.57
C GLY A 535 29.61 -8.95 37.00
N PRO A 536 29.59 -8.52 38.27
CA PRO A 536 28.61 -7.57 38.79
C PRO A 536 28.61 -6.26 38.01
N MET A 537 27.44 -5.83 37.55
CA MET A 537 27.30 -4.58 36.80
C MET A 537 25.92 -3.93 37.01
N ARG A 538 25.86 -2.61 36.84
CA ARG A 538 24.61 -1.83 36.89
C ARG A 538 23.68 -2.20 35.73
N LEU A 539 22.37 -2.20 35.96
CA LEU A 539 21.36 -2.44 34.92
C LEU A 539 21.48 -1.46 33.74
N ARG A 540 21.80 -0.18 33.97
CA ARG A 540 22.10 0.77 32.89
C ARG A 540 23.19 0.24 31.95
N GLU A 541 24.31 -0.19 32.51
CA GLU A 541 25.45 -0.71 31.73
C GLU A 541 25.09 -2.02 31.02
N ALA A 542 24.30 -2.87 31.67
CA ALA A 542 23.84 -4.12 31.09
C ALA A 542 22.96 -3.89 29.85
N MET A 543 22.10 -2.86 29.86
CA MET A 543 21.30 -2.47 28.69
C MET A 543 22.19 -1.85 27.59
N VAL A 544 23.12 -0.95 27.95
CA VAL A 544 24.05 -0.28 27.02
C VAL A 544 24.90 -1.29 26.25
N LEU A 545 25.42 -2.31 26.95
CA LEU A 545 26.19 -3.40 26.38
C LEU A 545 25.31 -4.57 25.89
N SER A 546 23.99 -4.46 26.06
CA SER A 546 23.02 -5.47 25.67
C SER A 546 23.33 -6.89 26.19
N ARG A 547 23.70 -7.02 27.47
CA ARG A 547 24.10 -8.30 28.08
C ARG A 547 22.93 -9.28 28.19
N ASN A 548 23.12 -10.51 27.72
CA ASN A 548 22.06 -11.52 27.66
C ASN A 548 21.81 -12.14 29.04
N LEU A 549 22.87 -12.50 29.76
CA LEU A 549 22.76 -13.19 31.04
C LEU A 549 22.08 -12.33 32.11
N VAL A 550 22.41 -11.03 32.14
CA VAL A 550 21.73 -10.06 33.02
C VAL A 550 20.24 -9.99 32.72
N SER A 551 19.86 -9.97 31.44
CA SER A 551 18.44 -9.90 31.05
C SER A 551 17.67 -11.16 31.47
N VAL A 552 18.32 -12.34 31.39
CA VAL A 552 17.75 -13.61 31.85
C VAL A 552 17.58 -13.63 33.37
N ARG A 553 18.61 -13.23 34.14
CA ARG A 553 18.51 -13.09 35.61
C ARG A 553 17.41 -12.12 36.01
N LEU A 554 17.31 -11.00 35.30
CA LEU A 554 16.30 -9.99 35.56
C LEU A 554 14.88 -10.55 35.35
N LEU A 555 14.64 -11.28 34.25
CA LEU A 555 13.35 -11.91 34.00
C LEU A 555 13.03 -13.02 35.02
N ASP A 556 14.04 -13.80 35.43
CA ASP A 556 13.89 -14.85 36.45
C ASP A 556 13.49 -14.25 37.79
N ALA A 557 14.19 -13.20 38.24
CA ALA A 557 13.90 -12.49 39.49
C ALA A 557 12.55 -11.76 39.48
N VAL A 558 12.19 -11.14 38.34
CA VAL A 558 10.89 -10.46 38.17
C VAL A 558 9.75 -11.48 38.06
N GLY A 559 10.03 -12.70 37.61
CA GLY A 559 9.04 -13.75 37.38
C GLY A 559 8.38 -13.65 36.00
N ILE A 560 8.39 -14.78 35.27
CA ILE A 560 7.93 -14.88 33.88
C ILE A 560 6.45 -14.47 33.72
N ASN A 561 5.57 -14.90 34.63
CA ASN A 561 4.14 -14.62 34.52
C ASN A 561 3.83 -13.13 34.65
N PHE A 562 4.41 -12.48 35.66
CA PHE A 562 4.26 -11.04 35.84
C PHE A 562 4.85 -10.27 34.66
N ALA A 563 6.06 -10.63 34.21
CA ALA A 563 6.67 -9.95 33.07
C ALA A 563 5.80 -10.06 31.82
N ARG A 564 5.22 -11.24 31.53
CA ARG A 564 4.31 -11.42 30.39
C ARG A 564 3.03 -10.60 30.51
N GLU A 565 2.43 -10.55 31.69
CA GLU A 565 1.24 -9.73 31.94
C GLU A 565 1.54 -8.24 31.79
N TYR A 566 2.64 -7.78 32.38
CA TYR A 566 3.10 -6.39 32.26
C TYR A 566 3.42 -6.02 30.80
N ILE A 567 4.08 -6.89 30.06
CA ILE A 567 4.51 -6.61 28.68
C ILE A 567 3.33 -6.58 27.70
N GLN A 568 2.23 -7.28 27.97
CA GLN A 568 0.99 -7.16 27.17
C GLN A 568 0.44 -5.73 27.15
N ARG A 569 0.72 -4.93 28.18
CA ARG A 569 0.32 -3.52 28.26
C ARG A 569 0.90 -2.66 27.12
N PHE A 570 1.96 -3.12 26.45
CA PHE A 570 2.53 -2.47 25.26
C PHE A 570 1.80 -2.84 23.95
N GLY A 571 0.67 -3.54 24.04
CA GLY A 571 -0.16 -3.92 22.88
C GLY A 571 0.31 -5.17 22.14
N PHE A 572 1.17 -5.99 22.76
CA PHE A 572 1.61 -7.26 22.19
C PHE A 572 0.60 -8.39 22.43
N PRO A 573 0.32 -9.23 21.41
CA PRO A 573 -0.58 -10.36 21.58
C PRO A 573 -0.04 -11.37 22.61
N PRO A 574 -0.86 -11.92 23.52
CA PRO A 574 -0.41 -12.89 24.52
C PRO A 574 0.29 -14.12 23.92
N GLU A 575 -0.15 -14.57 22.75
CA GLU A 575 0.41 -15.70 21.99
C GLU A 575 1.81 -15.41 21.42
N SER A 576 2.17 -14.13 21.27
CA SER A 576 3.51 -13.73 20.82
C SER A 576 4.56 -13.79 21.95
N LEU A 577 4.14 -13.98 23.21
CA LEU A 577 4.98 -13.92 24.40
C LEU A 577 5.20 -15.32 25.00
N PRO A 578 6.32 -16.00 24.71
CA PRO A 578 6.59 -17.35 25.24
C PRO A 578 6.65 -17.38 26.78
N PRO A 579 6.07 -18.41 27.43
CA PRO A 579 6.03 -18.57 28.89
C PRO A 579 7.33 -19.16 29.46
N ASN A 580 8.50 -18.65 29.05
CA ASN A 580 9.79 -19.15 29.52
C ASN A 580 10.87 -18.06 29.51
N LEU A 581 12.04 -18.36 30.11
CA LEU A 581 13.13 -17.40 30.27
C LEU A 581 13.78 -16.96 28.95
N SER A 582 13.53 -17.67 27.83
CA SER A 582 14.03 -17.25 26.52
C SER A 582 13.41 -15.92 26.06
N LEU A 583 12.26 -15.53 26.64
CA LEU A 583 11.62 -14.23 26.39
C LEU A 583 12.59 -13.06 26.65
N ALA A 584 13.49 -13.17 27.63
CA ALA A 584 14.51 -12.16 27.91
C ALA A 584 15.53 -11.95 26.77
N LEU A 585 15.63 -12.92 25.87
CA LEU A 585 16.47 -12.87 24.67
C LEU A 585 15.68 -12.44 23.42
N GLY A 586 14.39 -12.12 23.57
CA GLY A 586 13.52 -11.66 22.49
C GLY A 586 13.10 -12.77 21.52
N THR A 587 12.73 -13.94 22.05
CA THR A 587 12.12 -15.04 21.29
C THR A 587 10.63 -14.83 20.99
N SER A 588 10.08 -13.67 21.33
CA SER A 588 8.74 -13.24 20.90
C SER A 588 8.67 -13.17 19.37
N SER A 589 7.47 -13.29 18.80
CA SER A 589 7.28 -13.28 17.34
C SER A 589 6.40 -12.10 16.96
N LEU A 590 7.00 -11.03 16.43
CA LEU A 590 6.35 -9.73 16.27
C LEU A 590 6.67 -9.09 14.90
N PRO A 591 5.73 -8.36 14.30
CA PRO A 591 5.99 -7.53 13.14
C PRO A 591 6.59 -6.17 13.54
N PRO A 592 7.34 -5.51 12.63
CA PRO A 592 7.92 -4.17 12.86
C PRO A 592 6.93 -3.11 13.36
N LEU A 593 5.71 -3.05 12.81
CA LEU A 593 4.69 -2.09 13.24
C LEU A 593 4.28 -2.29 14.71
N ALA A 594 4.14 -3.55 15.16
CA ALA A 594 3.80 -3.83 16.56
C ALA A 594 4.93 -3.41 17.49
N LEU A 595 6.19 -3.64 17.09
CA LEU A 595 7.33 -3.21 17.87
C LEU A 595 7.43 -1.67 17.92
N ALA A 596 7.19 -0.96 16.82
CA ALA A 596 7.14 0.50 16.80
C ALA A 596 6.05 1.04 17.73
N ARG A 597 4.84 0.43 17.72
CA ARG A 597 3.76 0.76 18.67
C ARG A 597 4.14 0.51 20.12
N GLY A 598 4.85 -0.57 20.43
CA GLY A 598 5.37 -0.80 21.78
C GLY A 598 6.40 0.26 22.19
N TYR A 599 7.28 0.69 21.28
CA TYR A 599 8.26 1.73 21.56
C TYR A 599 7.65 3.13 21.70
N SER A 600 6.49 3.41 21.10
CA SER A 600 5.83 4.71 21.27
C SER A 600 5.41 4.98 22.70
N VAL A 601 5.08 3.94 23.47
CA VAL A 601 4.82 4.03 24.91
C VAL A 601 5.99 4.68 25.66
N PHE A 602 7.25 4.37 25.29
CA PHE A 602 8.41 5.03 25.88
C PHE A 602 8.56 6.48 25.38
N ALA A 603 8.35 6.70 24.09
CA ALA A 603 8.54 8.00 23.46
C ALA A 603 7.51 9.05 23.89
N ASN A 604 6.29 8.63 24.24
CA ASN A 604 5.19 9.52 24.61
C ASN A 604 4.90 9.57 26.12
N GLY A 605 5.74 8.96 26.97
CA GLY A 605 5.60 9.00 28.43
C GLY A 605 4.55 8.06 29.01
N GLY A 606 4.27 6.93 28.35
CA GLY A 606 3.57 5.80 28.94
C GLY A 606 2.19 5.49 28.35
N TYR A 607 1.82 6.10 27.22
CA TYR A 607 0.51 5.96 26.61
C TYR A 607 0.52 4.98 25.43
N LEU A 608 -0.48 4.09 25.36
CA LEU A 608 -0.63 3.16 24.24
C LEU A 608 -1.57 3.73 23.16
N VAL A 609 -0.99 4.21 22.07
CA VAL A 609 -1.72 4.71 20.89
C VAL A 609 -2.10 3.59 19.93
N ASP A 610 -3.20 3.77 19.19
CA ASP A 610 -3.62 2.86 18.12
C ASP A 610 -3.09 3.34 16.77
N THR A 611 -2.53 2.42 15.99
CA THR A 611 -1.92 2.78 14.69
C THR A 611 -2.98 2.83 13.60
N TYR A 612 -2.93 3.87 12.75
CA TYR A 612 -3.87 4.05 11.64
C TYR A 612 -3.16 4.62 10.40
N SER A 613 -3.69 4.29 9.21
CA SER A 613 -3.14 4.71 7.92
C SER A 613 -4.03 5.68 7.13
N VAL A 614 -5.34 5.71 7.40
CA VAL A 614 -6.31 6.55 6.69
C VAL A 614 -6.76 7.68 7.61
N GLU A 615 -6.51 8.92 7.20
CA GLU A 615 -6.93 10.13 7.92
C GLU A 615 -8.41 10.43 7.66
N HIS A 616 -8.85 10.38 6.39
CA HIS A 616 -10.25 10.50 6.04
C HIS A 616 -10.55 9.88 4.66
N ILE A 617 -11.84 9.58 4.43
CA ILE A 617 -12.38 9.09 3.16
C ILE A 617 -13.51 10.01 2.77
N GLU A 618 -13.52 10.47 1.52
CA GLU A 618 -14.55 11.31 0.94
C GLU A 618 -15.21 10.61 -0.25
N ASP A 619 -16.49 10.89 -0.48
CA ASP A 619 -17.18 10.48 -1.70
C ASP A 619 -16.77 11.36 -2.90
N ASP A 620 -17.37 11.11 -4.06
CA ASP A 620 -17.11 11.86 -5.29
C ASP A 620 -17.52 13.34 -5.21
N SER A 621 -18.44 13.66 -4.30
CA SER A 621 -19.02 14.97 -4.06
C SER A 621 -18.28 15.77 -2.97
N GLY A 622 -17.29 15.15 -2.31
CA GLY A 622 -16.49 15.76 -1.24
C GLY A 622 -17.10 15.64 0.15
N ASN A 623 -18.13 14.81 0.34
CA ASN A 623 -18.66 14.55 1.67
C ASN A 623 -17.79 13.52 2.40
N ALA A 624 -17.45 13.81 3.66
CA ALA A 624 -16.71 12.88 4.49
C ALA A 624 -17.54 11.63 4.81
N ILE A 625 -17.06 10.46 4.37
CA ILE A 625 -17.58 9.14 4.71
C ILE A 625 -16.98 8.64 6.01
N TYR A 626 -15.69 8.93 6.21
CA TYR A 626 -14.93 8.54 7.39
C TYR A 626 -13.90 9.62 7.71
N THR A 627 -13.71 9.89 8.99
CA THR A 627 -12.63 10.72 9.50
C THR A 627 -12.06 10.05 10.74
N ALA A 628 -10.74 9.89 10.78
CA ALA A 628 -10.05 9.31 11.92
C ALA A 628 -10.16 10.23 13.14
N ALA A 629 -10.49 9.64 14.28
CA ALA A 629 -10.51 10.31 15.58
C ALA A 629 -9.66 9.50 16.57
N PRO A 630 -8.31 9.45 16.38
CA PRO A 630 -7.44 8.65 17.21
C PRO A 630 -7.37 9.19 18.64
N LYS A 631 -7.28 8.28 19.62
CA LYS A 631 -6.90 8.65 20.98
C LYS A 631 -5.42 9.02 21.03
N ARG A 632 -5.08 10.05 21.79
CA ARG A 632 -3.74 10.67 21.78
C ARG A 632 -3.05 10.59 23.13
N ALA A 633 -1.72 10.50 23.16
CA ALA A 633 -0.93 10.69 24.38
C ALA A 633 -0.98 12.14 24.89
N CYS A 634 -1.09 13.08 23.95
CA CYS A 634 -1.22 14.52 24.14
C CYS A 634 -0.26 15.12 25.17
N ARG A 635 1.04 15.18 24.82
CA ARG A 635 2.10 15.78 25.66
C ARG A 635 1.78 17.18 26.19
N GLU A 636 1.13 18.00 25.38
CA GLU A 636 0.84 19.41 25.70
C GLU A 636 -0.56 19.62 26.31
N CYS A 637 -1.36 18.56 26.47
CA CYS A 637 -2.69 18.69 27.04
C CYS A 637 -2.63 18.93 28.55
N ILE A 638 -3.40 19.91 29.04
CA ILE A 638 -3.67 20.08 30.48
C ILE A 638 -4.20 18.78 31.09
N ALA A 639 -5.01 18.01 30.37
CA ALA A 639 -5.53 16.72 30.83
C ALA A 639 -4.44 15.68 31.15
N ARG A 640 -3.27 15.75 30.49
CA ARG A 640 -2.11 14.92 30.84
C ARG A 640 -1.43 15.44 32.09
N VAL A 641 -1.24 16.76 32.17
CA VAL A 641 -0.59 17.44 33.32
C VAL A 641 -1.43 17.32 34.61
N ALA A 642 -2.76 17.38 34.51
CA ALA A 642 -3.68 17.26 35.63
C ALA A 642 -3.92 15.80 36.08
N GLY A 643 -3.62 14.82 35.22
CA GLY A 643 -3.67 13.40 35.57
C GLY A 643 -2.58 12.99 36.57
N ASP A 644 -1.48 13.73 36.65
CA ASP A 644 -0.39 13.48 37.60
C ASP A 644 -0.75 13.90 39.05
N GLU A 645 -1.84 14.64 39.29
CA GLU A 645 -2.27 15.01 40.66
C GLU A 645 -3.05 13.90 41.38
N ASN A 646 -3.64 12.93 40.65
CA ASN A 646 -4.44 11.85 41.25
C ASN A 646 -3.70 10.50 41.41
N ASP A 647 -2.50 10.35 40.85
CA ASP A 647 -1.65 9.17 41.07
C ASP A 647 -0.65 9.37 42.24
N GLY A 648 -0.78 10.48 42.97
CA GLY A 648 -0.08 10.75 44.22
C GLY A 648 -0.77 10.08 45.41
N ALA A 649 -0.13 9.04 45.93
CA ALA A 649 -0.45 8.35 47.19
C ALA A 649 -1.74 7.51 47.18
N ALA A 650 -1.56 6.20 46.98
CA ALA A 650 -2.21 5.26 47.90
C ALA A 650 -1.74 5.62 49.32
N SER A 651 -2.44 6.56 49.95
CA SER A 651 -2.17 6.98 51.32
C SER A 651 -2.24 5.77 52.23
N ALA A 652 -1.35 5.71 53.21
CA ALA A 652 -1.28 4.68 54.24
C ALA A 652 -2.61 4.46 55.03
N ASP A 653 -3.61 5.30 54.81
CA ASP A 653 -4.97 5.14 55.34
C ASP A 653 -5.77 4.02 54.67
N ASP A 654 -5.48 3.65 53.42
CA ASP A 654 -6.25 2.60 52.71
C ASP A 654 -5.90 1.18 53.20
N LEU A 655 -4.70 1.00 53.78
CA LEU A 655 -4.31 -0.25 54.44
C LEU A 655 -4.94 -0.38 55.83
N SER A 656 -5.24 0.74 56.49
CA SER A 656 -5.89 0.79 57.81
C SER A 656 -7.40 0.53 57.71
N ALA A 657 -8.03 0.88 56.59
CA ALA A 657 -9.44 0.62 56.31
C ALA A 657 -9.74 -0.86 55.95
N MET A 658 -8.76 -1.59 55.41
CA MET A 658 -8.91 -3.04 55.14
C MET A 658 -8.74 -3.92 56.40
N LEU A 659 -8.23 -3.38 57.51
CA LEU A 659 -7.93 -4.13 58.73
C LEU A 659 -8.94 -3.95 59.86
N ASN A 660 -9.82 -2.95 59.82
CA ASN A 660 -10.83 -2.73 60.86
C ASN A 660 -12.24 -2.63 60.27
N GLY A 661 -13.00 -3.72 60.44
CA GLY A 661 -14.40 -3.78 60.05
C GLY A 661 -15.30 -2.81 60.84
N ASN A 662 -16.27 -2.25 60.10
CA ASN A 662 -17.40 -1.38 60.49
C ASN A 662 -17.11 0.12 60.65
N SER A 663 -17.75 0.96 59.81
CA SER A 663 -18.99 1.69 60.15
C SER A 663 -19.49 2.60 59.00
N ALA A 664 -20.76 3.00 59.12
CA ALA A 664 -21.68 3.62 58.14
C ALA A 664 -21.24 5.00 57.54
N PRO A 665 -21.91 5.49 56.46
CA PRO A 665 -21.49 6.70 55.76
C PRO A 665 -22.01 7.99 56.42
N PRO A 666 -21.24 9.10 56.45
CA PRO A 666 -21.78 10.41 56.77
C PRO A 666 -22.24 11.16 55.51
N GLU A 667 -23.35 11.88 55.69
CA GLU A 667 -24.01 12.77 54.74
C GLU A 667 -23.19 14.03 54.38
N THR A 668 -23.30 14.38 53.09
CA THR A 668 -23.30 15.70 52.42
C THR A 668 -22.62 16.92 53.07
N ALA A 669 -21.67 17.50 52.32
CA ALA A 669 -21.37 18.94 52.30
C ALA A 669 -21.20 19.41 50.83
N PRO A 670 -21.45 20.69 50.51
CA PRO A 670 -21.99 21.11 49.21
C PRO A 670 -20.92 21.25 48.13
N ALA A 671 -21.29 20.82 46.91
CA ALA A 671 -20.49 20.99 45.71
C ALA A 671 -20.33 22.48 45.36
N LEU A 672 -19.08 22.94 45.31
CA LEU A 672 -18.71 24.14 44.57
C LEU A 672 -18.76 23.80 43.08
N THR A 673 -19.71 24.41 42.38
CA THR A 673 -19.88 24.29 40.93
C THR A 673 -18.71 24.95 40.20
N VAL A 674 -17.80 24.14 39.68
CA VAL A 674 -16.92 24.52 38.57
C VAL A 674 -17.73 24.39 37.27
N PRO A 675 -17.65 25.34 36.31
CA PRO A 675 -18.41 25.25 35.07
C PRO A 675 -18.06 23.98 34.30
N ASP A 676 -19.08 23.35 33.74
CA ASP A 676 -19.02 22.12 32.96
C ASP A 676 -18.21 22.36 31.67
N ILE A 677 -16.89 22.22 31.75
CA ILE A 677 -16.03 22.00 30.60
C ILE A 677 -16.14 20.50 30.32
N ALA A 678 -16.76 20.15 29.19
CA ALA A 678 -16.89 18.78 28.72
C ALA A 678 -15.63 17.97 29.06
N SER A 679 -15.79 16.90 29.86
CA SER A 679 -14.67 16.12 30.35
C SER A 679 -13.79 15.62 29.19
N PRO A 680 -12.45 15.82 29.22
CA PRO A 680 -11.55 15.42 28.14
C PRO A 680 -11.22 13.91 28.12
N SER A 681 -11.93 13.09 28.89
CA SER A 681 -11.67 11.66 29.09
C SER A 681 -11.84 10.78 27.84
N GLY A 682 -12.42 11.30 26.77
CA GLY A 682 -12.54 10.60 25.48
C GLY A 682 -11.36 10.76 24.52
N LEU A 683 -10.46 11.73 24.76
CA LEU A 683 -9.39 12.10 23.82
C LEU A 683 -8.05 11.43 24.13
N LEU A 684 -7.81 11.04 25.39
CA LEU A 684 -6.53 10.45 25.79
C LEU A 684 -6.48 8.95 25.49
N ALA A 685 -5.33 8.51 25.00
CA ALA A 685 -4.95 7.11 24.96
C ALA A 685 -4.85 6.54 26.40
N PRO A 686 -4.99 5.22 26.60
CA PRO A 686 -4.74 4.64 27.92
C PRO A 686 -3.27 4.80 28.32
N ARG A 687 -3.02 5.30 29.53
CA ARG A 687 -1.70 5.24 30.18
C ARG A 687 -1.49 3.80 30.67
N VAL A 688 -0.49 3.12 30.13
CA VAL A 688 -0.24 1.69 30.31
C VAL A 688 0.99 1.40 31.18
N ILE A 689 1.89 2.37 31.32
CA ILE A 689 3.02 2.36 32.26
C ILE A 689 3.16 3.74 32.91
N ASP A 690 3.82 3.77 34.07
CA ASP A 690 4.19 5.00 34.77
C ASP A 690 5.15 5.85 33.91
N GLU A 691 4.92 7.16 33.84
CA GLU A 691 5.74 8.10 33.07
C GLU A 691 7.19 8.15 33.58
N ARG A 692 7.41 7.98 34.88
CA ARG A 692 8.74 7.86 35.51
C ARG A 692 9.46 6.61 35.01
N ASN A 693 8.75 5.49 34.86
CA ASN A 693 9.31 4.26 34.28
C ASN A 693 9.68 4.45 32.80
N ALA A 694 8.79 5.09 32.02
CA ALA A 694 9.06 5.46 30.63
C ALA A 694 10.30 6.36 30.50
N PHE A 695 10.46 7.34 31.39
CA PHE A 695 11.62 8.21 31.47
C PHE A 695 12.91 7.45 31.78
N LEU A 696 12.93 6.58 32.79
CA LEU A 696 14.13 5.80 33.16
C LEU A 696 14.59 4.91 32.00
N ILE A 697 13.66 4.21 31.35
CA ILE A 697 13.98 3.36 30.17
C ILE A 697 14.49 4.22 29.01
N THR A 698 13.87 5.36 28.75
CA THR A 698 14.33 6.30 27.70
C THR A 698 15.72 6.85 28.01
N SER A 699 16.00 7.23 29.25
CA SER A 699 17.31 7.69 29.71
C SER A 699 18.40 6.64 29.50
N VAL A 700 18.11 5.36 29.78
CA VAL A 700 19.04 4.25 29.52
C VAL A 700 19.22 4.01 28.01
N MET A 701 18.15 4.06 27.22
CA MET A 701 18.23 3.88 25.76
C MET A 701 18.94 5.04 25.04
N ARG A 702 18.94 6.26 25.59
CA ARG A 702 19.79 7.35 25.12
C ARG A 702 21.27 7.01 25.26
N ASP A 703 21.68 6.33 26.33
CA ASP A 703 23.06 5.85 26.49
C ASP A 703 23.42 4.70 25.54
N VAL A 704 22.45 3.83 25.21
CA VAL A 704 22.66 2.80 24.17
C VAL A 704 23.04 3.47 22.85
N VAL A 705 22.41 4.59 22.50
CA VAL A 705 22.73 5.39 21.32
C VAL A 705 24.02 6.18 21.49
N LYS A 706 24.29 6.80 22.63
CA LYS A 706 25.49 7.65 22.81
C LYS A 706 26.79 6.83 22.86
N ARG A 707 26.79 5.69 23.55
CA ARG A 707 28.01 4.95 23.89
C ARG A 707 27.89 3.42 23.79
N GLY A 708 26.70 2.89 23.51
CA GLY A 708 26.43 1.46 23.45
C GLY A 708 26.34 0.89 22.03
N THR A 709 25.56 -0.18 21.90
CA THR A 709 25.38 -0.90 20.63
C THR A 709 24.70 -0.07 19.53
N GLY A 710 24.01 1.03 19.89
CA GLY A 710 23.34 1.95 18.96
C GLY A 710 24.20 3.11 18.47
N ARG A 711 25.49 3.17 18.83
CA ARG A 711 26.39 4.31 18.56
C ARG A 711 26.48 4.77 17.11
N GLY A 712 26.19 3.91 16.14
CA GLY A 712 26.09 4.31 14.73
C GLY A 712 25.08 5.44 14.47
N ALA A 713 24.06 5.61 15.32
CA ALA A 713 23.10 6.71 15.22
C ALA A 713 23.68 8.09 15.56
N MET A 714 24.82 8.17 16.26
CA MET A 714 25.47 9.45 16.60
C MET A 714 25.99 10.23 15.39
N VAL A 715 26.04 9.60 14.20
CA VAL A 715 26.32 10.30 12.93
C VAL A 715 25.23 11.33 12.56
N LEU A 716 24.06 11.27 13.21
CA LEU A 716 23.01 12.27 13.07
C LEU A 716 23.29 13.54 13.89
N GLU A 717 24.29 13.52 14.77
CA GLU A 717 24.71 14.66 15.60
C GLU A 717 23.61 15.20 16.52
N ARG A 718 22.69 14.33 16.97
CA ARG A 718 21.57 14.67 17.86
C ARG A 718 21.69 14.05 19.24
N ASN A 719 21.20 14.75 20.26
CA ASN A 719 21.21 14.28 21.65
C ASN A 719 19.84 13.78 22.15
N ASP A 720 18.79 13.94 21.33
CA ASP A 720 17.41 13.57 21.67
C ASP A 720 17.01 12.14 21.28
N LEU A 721 17.95 11.36 20.72
CA LEU A 721 17.71 10.01 20.19
C LEU A 721 17.84 8.93 21.26
N ALA A 722 16.86 8.02 21.31
CA ALA A 722 16.89 6.80 22.10
C ALA A 722 16.65 5.58 21.19
N GLY A 723 17.24 4.43 21.49
CA GLY A 723 16.97 3.23 20.72
C GLY A 723 17.73 1.99 21.18
N LYS A 724 17.42 0.87 20.53
CA LYS A 724 17.98 -0.43 20.88
C LYS A 724 18.20 -1.29 19.64
N THR A 725 19.40 -1.87 19.55
CA THR A 725 19.71 -2.93 18.57
C THR A 725 19.15 -4.29 19.00
N GLY A 726 18.71 -5.08 18.03
CA GLY A 726 18.31 -6.47 18.21
C GLY A 726 18.97 -7.38 17.19
N THR A 727 19.56 -8.48 17.63
CA THR A 727 20.09 -9.52 16.74
C THR A 727 19.70 -10.87 17.31
N THR A 728 19.24 -11.77 16.44
CA THR A 728 18.84 -13.13 16.83
C THR A 728 20.00 -14.12 16.66
N ASN A 729 19.84 -15.31 17.23
CA ASN A 729 20.81 -16.38 17.08
C ASN A 729 21.08 -16.69 15.61
N ASN A 730 22.32 -17.06 15.29
CA ASN A 730 22.79 -17.31 13.92
C ASN A 730 22.59 -16.12 12.95
N PHE A 731 22.45 -14.89 13.46
CA PHE A 731 22.33 -13.68 12.63
C PHE A 731 21.17 -13.74 11.63
N ARG A 732 20.05 -14.37 11.99
CA ARG A 732 18.90 -14.53 11.08
C ARG A 732 18.13 -13.23 10.89
N ASP A 733 18.04 -12.46 11.96
CA ASP A 733 17.29 -11.21 12.02
C ASP A 733 18.12 -10.13 12.67
N ALA A 734 18.05 -8.95 12.08
CA ALA A 734 18.66 -7.75 12.59
C ALA A 734 17.62 -6.64 12.71
N TRP A 735 17.61 -5.97 13.85
CA TRP A 735 16.62 -4.99 14.23
C TRP A 735 17.24 -3.72 14.78
N PHE A 736 16.63 -2.59 14.48
CA PHE A 736 16.84 -1.37 15.24
C PHE A 736 15.50 -0.69 15.47
N SER A 737 15.16 -0.48 16.73
CA SER A 737 13.98 0.26 17.15
C SER A 737 14.45 1.48 17.92
N GLY A 738 14.12 2.66 17.43
CA GLY A 738 14.57 3.91 18.02
C GLY A 738 13.61 5.05 17.72
N PHE A 739 13.75 6.12 18.48
CA PHE A 739 12.85 7.25 18.43
C PHE A 739 13.55 8.54 18.83
N ASN A 740 12.97 9.64 18.40
CA ASN A 740 12.98 10.88 19.16
C ASN A 740 11.54 11.12 19.68
N PRO A 741 11.30 12.16 20.49
CA PRO A 741 9.94 12.38 21.01
C PRO A 741 8.86 12.70 19.96
N ALA A 742 9.19 12.92 18.69
CA ALA A 742 8.22 13.22 17.62
C ALA A 742 8.00 12.04 16.66
N LEU A 743 8.89 11.06 16.64
CA LEU A 743 8.82 9.96 15.68
C LEU A 743 9.48 8.71 16.24
N VAL A 744 8.76 7.58 16.15
CA VAL A 744 9.26 6.25 16.47
C VAL A 744 9.44 5.48 15.19
N THR A 745 10.61 4.87 15.00
CA THR A 745 10.90 4.06 13.82
C THR A 745 11.52 2.72 14.20
N THR A 746 10.97 1.66 13.62
CA THR A 746 11.51 0.30 13.71
C THR A 746 11.91 -0.19 12.32
N VAL A 747 13.11 -0.76 12.24
CA VAL A 747 13.64 -1.42 11.06
C VAL A 747 13.96 -2.88 11.38
N TRP A 748 13.62 -3.75 10.43
CA TRP A 748 14.06 -5.16 10.38
C TRP A 748 14.81 -5.44 9.08
N MET A 749 15.82 -6.31 9.14
CA MET A 749 16.47 -6.93 7.99
C MET A 749 16.64 -8.44 8.22
N GLY A 750 16.37 -9.26 7.21
CA GLY A 750 16.47 -10.71 7.29
C GLY A 750 16.15 -11.41 5.95
N HIS A 751 16.36 -12.72 5.90
CA HIS A 751 15.91 -13.56 4.80
C HIS A 751 14.54 -14.19 5.10
N ASP A 752 13.66 -14.26 4.10
CA ASP A 752 12.33 -14.86 4.25
C ASP A 752 12.38 -16.35 4.62
N ASP A 753 13.40 -17.07 4.17
CA ASP A 753 13.65 -18.49 4.46
C ASP A 753 14.34 -18.74 5.82
N PHE A 754 14.52 -17.68 6.63
CA PHE A 754 15.19 -17.72 7.93
C PHE A 754 16.67 -18.15 7.86
N SER A 755 17.29 -18.07 6.68
CA SER A 755 18.73 -18.23 6.54
C SER A 755 19.50 -17.09 7.22
N SER A 756 20.75 -17.37 7.60
CA SER A 756 21.62 -16.40 8.25
C SER A 756 21.97 -15.24 7.30
N LEU A 757 22.03 -14.01 7.82
CA LEU A 757 22.63 -12.86 7.14
C LEU A 757 24.15 -13.04 6.95
N GLY A 758 24.76 -13.96 7.70
CA GLY A 758 26.17 -14.28 7.71
C GLY A 758 26.88 -13.80 8.97
N ASP A 759 28.07 -14.35 9.20
CA ASP A 759 28.84 -14.09 10.41
C ASP A 759 29.09 -12.59 10.61
N ARG A 760 28.85 -12.13 11.84
CA ARG A 760 29.06 -10.75 12.29
C ARG A 760 28.17 -9.70 11.63
N GLU A 761 27.09 -10.10 10.94
CA GLU A 761 26.05 -9.18 10.49
C GLU A 761 25.09 -8.86 11.65
N PHE A 762 25.56 -8.09 12.62
CA PHE A 762 24.72 -7.59 13.70
C PHE A 762 23.86 -6.41 13.22
N ALA A 763 22.86 -6.06 14.01
CA ALA A 763 21.99 -4.90 13.76
C ALA A 763 22.74 -3.59 13.53
N ALA A 764 23.88 -3.40 14.18
CA ALA A 764 24.69 -2.18 14.02
C ALA A 764 25.23 -2.01 12.58
N GLN A 765 25.44 -3.10 11.83
CA GLN A 765 25.93 -3.06 10.45
C GLN A 765 24.82 -3.21 9.39
N THR A 766 23.59 -3.53 9.81
CA THR A 766 22.49 -3.93 8.91
C THR A 766 21.26 -3.03 9.07
N ALA A 767 20.45 -3.24 10.10
CA ALA A 767 19.20 -2.50 10.33
C ALA A 767 19.43 -1.04 10.78
N LEU A 768 20.44 -0.78 11.61
CA LEU A 768 20.73 0.57 12.11
C LEU A 768 21.07 1.56 10.97
N PRO A 769 21.92 1.23 9.97
CA PRO A 769 22.16 2.12 8.84
C PRO A 769 20.90 2.54 8.06
N ILE A 770 19.93 1.63 7.88
CA ILE A 770 18.63 1.97 7.27
C ILE A 770 17.90 3.01 8.13
N TRP A 771 17.82 2.77 9.45
CA TRP A 771 17.18 3.68 10.38
C TRP A 771 17.85 5.07 10.36
N VAL A 772 19.18 5.10 10.33
CA VAL A 772 19.96 6.35 10.26
C VAL A 772 19.66 7.12 8.99
N ASP A 773 19.64 6.47 7.83
CA ASP A 773 19.36 7.17 6.55
C ASP A 773 17.96 7.75 6.51
N PHE A 774 16.96 7.00 7.00
CA PHE A 774 15.60 7.51 7.12
C PHE A 774 15.51 8.68 8.11
N MET A 775 16.04 8.52 9.32
CA MET A 775 15.95 9.53 10.38
C MET A 775 16.73 10.81 10.05
N ARG A 776 17.79 10.72 9.23
CA ARG A 776 18.50 11.90 8.71
C ARG A 776 17.57 12.82 7.94
N VAL A 777 16.69 12.26 7.10
CA VAL A 777 15.71 13.03 6.33
C VAL A 777 14.53 13.43 7.22
N ALA A 778 14.05 12.50 8.04
CA ALA A 778 12.86 12.70 8.86
C ALA A 778 13.04 13.78 9.94
N LEU A 779 14.25 13.89 10.51
CA LEU A 779 14.56 14.83 11.58
C LEU A 779 15.30 16.09 11.11
N GLY A 780 15.58 16.23 9.80
CA GLY A 780 16.38 17.33 9.27
C GLY A 780 15.84 18.72 9.63
N ASP A 781 14.52 18.85 9.70
CA ASP A 781 13.82 20.10 10.03
C ASP A 781 13.13 20.06 11.41
N VAL A 782 13.39 19.02 12.22
CA VAL A 782 12.74 18.82 13.52
C VAL A 782 13.69 19.29 14.64
N PRO A 783 13.28 20.25 15.49
CA PRO A 783 14.12 20.73 16.59
C PRO A 783 14.44 19.59 17.57
N GLU A 784 15.62 19.64 18.20
CA GLU A 784 15.94 18.72 19.29
C GLU A 784 15.03 18.98 20.48
N MET A 785 14.50 17.90 21.06
CA MET A 785 13.66 17.96 22.25
C MET A 785 14.41 17.42 23.46
N GLU A 786 14.49 18.24 24.49
CA GLU A 786 15.06 17.83 25.77
C GLU A 786 14.21 16.73 26.42
N LEU A 787 14.88 15.84 27.16
CA LEU A 787 14.16 14.84 27.95
C LEU A 787 13.68 15.52 29.22
N VAL A 788 12.38 15.80 29.27
CA VAL A 788 11.74 16.38 30.45
C VAL A 788 11.75 15.35 31.58
N VAL A 789 12.25 15.75 32.74
CA VAL A 789 12.26 14.93 33.95
C VAL A 789 10.85 15.00 34.57
N PRO A 790 10.12 13.88 34.70
CA PRO A 790 8.78 13.89 35.27
C PRO A 790 8.82 14.07 36.78
N ASN A 791 7.69 14.48 37.36
CA ASN A 791 7.51 14.54 38.82
C ASN A 791 7.79 13.17 39.46
N GLY A 792 8.39 13.16 40.65
CA GLY A 792 8.74 11.93 41.36
C GLY A 792 9.99 11.21 40.81
N ILE A 793 10.73 11.81 39.87
CA ILE A 793 12.12 11.45 39.57
C ILE A 793 13.06 12.39 40.32
N THR A 794 14.09 11.82 40.94
CA THR A 794 15.19 12.55 41.58
C THR A 794 16.53 12.00 41.10
N THR A 795 17.62 12.71 41.37
CA THR A 795 18.98 12.27 41.09
C THR A 795 19.74 11.99 42.36
N ALA A 796 20.63 11.00 42.32
CA ALA A 796 21.60 10.75 43.37
C ALA A 796 22.95 10.41 42.76
N ARG A 797 24.04 10.63 43.51
CA ARG A 797 25.37 10.21 43.12
C ARG A 797 25.61 8.79 43.61
N ILE A 798 26.12 7.94 42.73
CA ILE A 798 26.50 6.56 43.03
C ILE A 798 27.93 6.26 42.66
N ASP A 799 28.54 5.29 43.31
CA ASP A 799 29.81 4.70 42.88
C ASP A 799 29.60 3.72 41.70
N ALA A 800 30.69 3.11 41.21
CA ALA A 800 30.61 2.14 40.12
C ALA A 800 29.89 0.83 40.52
N ALA A 801 29.84 0.53 41.82
CA ALA A 801 29.17 -0.62 42.41
C ALA A 801 27.71 -0.34 42.78
N GLY A 802 27.17 0.85 42.47
CA GLY A 802 25.77 1.20 42.69
C GLY A 802 25.45 1.74 44.09
N ASN A 803 26.44 1.90 44.97
CA ASN A 803 26.21 2.42 46.32
C ASN A 803 26.02 3.93 46.29
N LEU A 804 25.17 4.45 47.18
CA LEU A 804 24.94 5.89 47.31
C LEU A 804 26.22 6.59 47.81
N LEU A 805 26.49 7.76 47.25
CA LEU A 805 27.57 8.65 47.68
C LEU A 805 26.97 9.91 48.29
N ALA A 806 27.67 10.48 49.28
CA ALA A 806 27.30 11.77 49.83
C ALA A 806 27.32 12.84 48.73
N GLU A 807 26.39 13.81 48.76
CA GLU A 807 26.26 14.84 47.72
C GLU A 807 27.57 15.62 47.48
N ALA A 808 28.37 15.81 48.53
CA ALA A 808 29.65 16.53 48.53
C ALA A 808 30.87 15.68 48.09
N SER A 809 30.70 14.40 47.74
CA SER A 809 31.81 13.56 47.29
C SER A 809 32.39 14.04 45.94
N GLU A 810 33.72 14.18 45.86
CA GLU A 810 34.42 14.36 44.58
C GLU A 810 34.43 13.03 43.80
N GLY A 811 33.98 13.05 42.55
CA GLY A 811 33.74 11.84 41.75
C GLY A 811 32.33 11.27 41.89
N GLY A 812 32.05 10.13 41.25
CA GLY A 812 30.73 9.48 41.27
C GLY A 812 29.84 9.77 40.05
N ILE A 813 28.97 8.82 39.73
CA ILE A 813 28.04 8.83 38.58
C ILE A 813 26.70 9.40 39.05
N VAL A 814 26.18 10.40 38.34
CA VAL A 814 24.81 10.88 38.58
C VAL A 814 23.83 9.92 37.92
N GLU A 815 22.89 9.40 38.69
CA GLU A 815 21.87 8.45 38.22
C GLU A 815 20.46 8.91 38.61
N PHE A 816 19.47 8.52 37.81
CA PHE A 816 18.05 8.85 38.05
C PHE A 816 17.33 7.73 38.80
N PHE A 817 16.50 8.13 39.77
CA PHE A 817 15.71 7.23 40.61
C PHE A 817 14.28 7.72 40.71
N LYS A 818 13.32 6.80 40.85
CA LYS A 818 12.02 7.16 41.45
C LYS A 818 12.27 7.55 42.90
N THR A 819 11.57 8.56 43.42
CA THR A 819 11.81 9.06 44.78
C THR A 819 11.71 7.95 45.83
N GLU A 820 10.72 7.07 45.70
CA GLU A 820 10.52 5.91 46.57
C GLU A 820 11.66 4.86 46.47
N ASP A 821 12.30 4.73 45.31
CA ASP A 821 13.43 3.81 45.13
C ASP A 821 14.67 4.33 45.86
N LEU A 822 14.91 5.65 45.77
CA LEU A 822 16.02 6.29 46.47
C LEU A 822 15.84 6.23 47.99
N MET A 823 14.61 6.46 48.49
CA MET A 823 14.32 6.33 49.92
C MET A 823 14.61 4.91 50.41
N ARG A 824 14.18 3.87 49.67
CA ARG A 824 14.48 2.47 50.01
C ARG A 824 15.98 2.20 50.07
N LEU A 825 16.76 2.73 49.14
CA LEU A 825 18.23 2.58 49.15
C LEU A 825 18.89 3.28 50.34
N SER A 826 18.42 4.47 50.71
CA SER A 826 18.98 5.22 51.86
C SER A 826 18.78 4.51 53.21
N VAL A 827 17.61 3.87 53.41
CA VAL A 827 17.33 3.10 54.64
C VAL A 827 18.21 1.85 54.75
N VAL A 828 18.51 1.21 53.63
CA VAL A 828 19.41 0.05 53.61
C VAL A 828 20.85 0.46 53.95
N ASP A 829 21.31 1.61 53.45
CA ASP A 829 22.66 2.11 53.73
C ASP A 829 22.84 2.44 55.23
N GLU A 830 21.85 3.11 55.85
CA GLU A 830 21.83 3.41 57.29
C GLU A 830 21.85 2.13 58.14
N ASN A 831 21.04 1.11 57.81
CA ASN A 831 21.02 -0.15 58.55
C ASN A 831 22.28 -1.02 58.31
N SER A 832 22.93 -0.92 57.15
CA SER A 832 24.18 -1.65 56.88
C SER A 832 25.36 -1.17 57.74
N SER A 833 25.29 0.07 58.24
CA SER A 833 26.24 0.63 59.22
C SER A 833 26.01 0.12 60.65
N GLY A 834 24.92 -0.63 60.90
CA GLY A 834 24.52 -1.14 62.22
C GLY A 834 23.94 -2.56 62.20
N LYS A 835 24.82 -3.57 62.08
CA LYS A 835 24.57 -5.02 62.30
C LYS A 835 23.59 -5.73 61.33
N GLN A 836 24.04 -6.94 60.97
CA GLN A 836 23.39 -7.98 60.16
C GLN A 836 21.93 -8.26 60.56
N ASP A 837 21.02 -8.07 59.60
CA ASP A 837 19.82 -8.90 59.47
C ASP A 837 19.68 -9.35 58.01
N ALA A 838 19.59 -10.67 57.81
CA ALA A 838 19.74 -11.36 56.53
C ALA A 838 18.42 -11.56 55.76
N GLU A 839 17.37 -10.81 56.09
CA GLU A 839 16.01 -11.03 55.51
C GLU A 839 15.47 -9.85 54.68
N GLN A 840 16.32 -8.89 54.29
CA GLN A 840 15.94 -7.74 53.46
C GLN A 840 16.88 -7.47 52.26
N GLN A 841 17.54 -8.51 51.72
CA GLN A 841 18.28 -8.43 50.44
C GLN A 841 17.32 -8.48 49.25
N GLY A 842 16.66 -7.36 48.95
CA GLY A 842 15.68 -7.25 47.87
C GLY A 842 16.16 -6.56 46.58
N ILE A 843 17.39 -6.05 46.51
CA ILE A 843 17.81 -5.18 45.37
C ILE A 843 19.15 -5.61 44.73
N ASP A 844 19.91 -6.51 45.36
CA ASP A 844 21.14 -7.07 44.77
C ASP A 844 20.95 -8.54 44.39
N LEU A 845 20.79 -8.79 43.10
CA LEU A 845 20.81 -10.15 42.52
C LEU A 845 22.28 -10.54 42.27
N PHE A 846 22.97 -10.96 43.33
CA PHE A 846 24.37 -11.43 43.25
C PHE A 846 24.55 -12.68 42.37
#